data_AF-A0AAD5GZ77-F1
#
_entry.id   AF-A0AAD5GZ77-F1
#
_cell.length_a   1.000
_cell.length_b   1.000
_cell.length_c   1.000
_cell.angle_alpha   90.00
_cell.angle_beta   90.00
_cell.angle_gamma   90.00
#
_symmetry.space_group_name_H-M   'P 1'
#
loop_
_entity.id
_entity.type
_entity.pdbx_description
1 polymer ?
#
loop_
_entity_poly.entity_id
_entity_poly.type
_entity_poly.pdbx_seq_one_letter_code
_entity_poly.pdbx_strand_id
1 'polypeptide(L)'
;MEIASSSNELHVSTPTHDLKFMMASNVNVSNFVSVKLSGCSNYNIWKAQMLCLIESQVLLHILNGEQLFPVDKGTHMISQYDKLVKGWIFGSVNEKVLKDLIDSGTAQEVWMKLESLFNLPVVSETTDEISPGFLFRVREFESVPEMGDTDNIKVNNELYEAAVEGCWWKAKSILKNNKKAASEAVTNANGNTILHIAIEMGHNYFLEKLLNFLKDGKDIEKQNSKGQTALHIAAAIGNTHAAQLLVRKRERLLHILDINNKSPLDISFTNTMTNTCACLLRYTRLRDFHEYIPQKITNALVAAILAKEYDLAQKLLVEFPEQAKNEEIILGAITVTFPTDLSFGENFIYPYDVLQLLLKIKNNIPDSDTVSDISVDMSPYFVASSNLFYVVFSYVEVTVRPIKNIEKKRKDYQKAKKILSLICDQMGTSNHHYRRQLFEAVLQDTHEVVDAILFKSPATINYNDEEGYNIIQLSIINRAEKVYNLIHHIIERKESYRDLIDYSENNLVHLAGRLAPSFILERTTGAALQLQRELLWYEEVKKLKFPLELRNMNKNMETPQMVFTREHRDLIKEGENWIKKTAESCSITAALIVTVVFAAAITVPGGSNQESGIPVFKKETAFLVFAVSNAFSLFTASTALLLYLSILTMRFSERDFLFTKKVDFWSFDVIPLHNCYDGSLWCNLVPCIL
;
A
#
# COMPACT_ATOMS: atom_id res chain seq x y z
N MET A 1 50.64 41.90 -30.25
CA MET A 1 50.55 41.00 -31.42
C MET A 1 49.29 40.20 -31.25
N GLU A 2 48.24 40.57 -31.98
CA GLU A 2 47.08 39.71 -32.30
C GLU A 2 47.62 38.41 -32.94
N ILE A 3 46.96 37.25 -32.87
CA ILE A 3 45.78 36.87 -33.67
C ILE A 3 45.17 35.55 -33.12
N ALA A 4 43.85 35.56 -32.96
CA ALA A 4 42.80 34.56 -33.22
C ALA A 4 42.80 33.12 -32.63
N SER A 5 41.75 32.88 -31.83
CA SER A 5 40.76 31.78 -31.88
C SER A 5 41.13 30.39 -32.41
N SER A 6 40.94 29.37 -31.57
CA SER A 6 40.00 28.29 -31.91
C SER A 6 39.44 27.60 -30.65
N SER A 7 38.13 27.45 -30.67
CA SER A 7 37.28 26.66 -29.79
C SER A 7 37.70 25.19 -29.76
N ASN A 8 38.04 24.66 -28.59
CA ASN A 8 37.96 23.23 -28.32
C ASN A 8 36.82 22.99 -27.33
N GLU A 9 35.65 22.67 -27.88
CA GLU A 9 34.59 21.99 -27.16
C GLU A 9 35.17 20.71 -26.55
N LEU A 10 35.06 20.57 -25.23
CA LEU A 10 35.32 19.30 -24.56
C LEU A 10 34.32 18.27 -25.11
N HIS A 11 34.82 17.34 -25.92
CA HIS A 11 34.13 16.10 -26.23
C HIS A 11 33.83 15.34 -24.93
N VAL A 12 32.62 15.51 -24.42
CA VAL A 12 32.05 14.75 -23.30
C VAL A 12 31.84 13.32 -23.78
N SER A 13 32.56 12.37 -23.18
CA SER A 13 32.58 10.97 -23.59
C SER A 13 31.25 10.27 -23.28
N THR A 14 30.82 9.34 -24.15
CA THR A 14 29.60 8.51 -24.02
C THR A 14 29.31 7.96 -22.60
N PRO A 15 30.30 7.50 -21.79
CA PRO A 15 30.06 7.01 -20.43
C PRO A 15 29.46 8.05 -19.48
N THR A 16 29.72 9.33 -19.70
CA THR A 16 29.21 10.41 -18.83
C THR A 16 27.74 10.75 -19.12
N HIS A 17 27.26 10.50 -20.34
CA HIS A 17 25.85 10.69 -20.69
C HIS A 17 24.99 9.49 -20.26
N ASP A 18 25.52 8.27 -20.31
CA ASP A 18 24.87 7.07 -19.75
C ASP A 18 24.72 7.16 -18.24
N LEU A 19 25.73 7.72 -17.55
CA LEU A 19 25.68 7.98 -16.12
C LEU A 19 24.62 9.05 -15.77
N LYS A 20 24.53 10.13 -16.56
CA LYS A 20 23.49 11.16 -16.40
C LYS A 20 22.09 10.61 -16.65
N PHE A 21 21.93 9.73 -17.64
CA PHE A 21 20.66 9.05 -17.90
C PHE A 21 20.29 8.12 -16.73
N MET A 22 21.23 7.32 -16.22
CA MET A 22 20.99 6.46 -15.05
C MET A 22 20.62 7.27 -13.79
N MET A 23 21.23 8.44 -13.59
CA MET A 23 20.86 9.32 -12.48
C MET A 23 19.44 9.88 -12.66
N ALA A 24 19.09 10.35 -13.87
CA ALA A 24 17.75 10.83 -14.18
C ALA A 24 16.70 9.69 -14.08
N SER A 25 16.98 8.48 -14.57
CA SER A 25 16.03 7.37 -14.55
C SER A 25 15.68 6.87 -13.14
N ASN A 26 16.56 7.11 -12.16
CA ASN A 26 16.33 6.77 -10.76
C ASN A 26 15.56 7.85 -9.98
N VAL A 27 15.20 8.98 -10.62
CA VAL A 27 14.43 10.04 -9.98
C VAL A 27 12.98 9.58 -9.76
N ASN A 28 12.56 9.57 -8.49
CA ASN A 28 11.17 9.33 -8.15
C ASN A 28 10.35 10.61 -8.36
N VAL A 29 9.48 10.60 -9.38
CA VAL A 29 8.60 11.71 -9.76
C VAL A 29 7.74 12.19 -8.59
N SER A 30 7.31 11.30 -7.68
CA SER A 30 6.48 11.67 -6.53
C SER A 30 7.18 12.58 -5.52
N ASN A 31 8.52 12.64 -5.55
CA ASN A 31 9.29 13.54 -4.68
C ASN A 31 9.27 14.99 -5.18
N PHE A 32 8.94 15.22 -6.46
CA PHE A 32 8.94 16.54 -7.10
C PHE A 32 7.53 16.98 -7.51
N VAL A 33 6.72 16.04 -7.99
CA VAL A 33 5.33 16.25 -8.41
C VAL A 33 4.42 15.58 -7.39
N SER A 34 3.82 16.39 -6.52
CA SER A 34 2.97 15.93 -5.42
C SER A 34 1.50 15.81 -5.80
N VAL A 35 1.14 16.30 -6.99
CA VAL A 35 -0.25 16.36 -7.47
C VAL A 35 -0.39 15.50 -8.73
N LYS A 36 -1.42 14.65 -8.78
CA LYS A 36 -1.74 13.87 -9.98
C LYS A 36 -2.66 14.68 -10.89
N LEU A 37 -2.24 15.02 -12.11
CA LEU A 37 -3.02 15.85 -13.04
C LEU A 37 -4.36 15.19 -13.35
N SER A 38 -5.45 15.87 -13.03
CA SER A 38 -6.80 15.33 -13.21
C SER A 38 -7.73 16.27 -13.98
N GLY A 39 -7.34 17.53 -14.19
CA GLY A 39 -8.05 18.51 -15.01
C GLY A 39 -7.46 19.91 -14.91
N CYS A 40 -8.16 20.93 -15.44
CA CYS A 40 -7.66 22.32 -15.47
C CYS A 40 -7.37 22.90 -14.07
N SER A 41 -8.09 22.44 -13.03
CA SER A 41 -7.98 22.98 -11.66
C SER A 41 -6.61 22.73 -11.01
N ASN A 42 -5.92 21.65 -11.37
CA ASN A 42 -4.60 21.32 -10.84
C ASN A 42 -3.48 21.36 -11.88
N TYR A 43 -3.80 21.75 -13.12
CA TYR A 43 -2.85 21.84 -14.23
C TYR A 43 -1.70 22.82 -13.97
N ASN A 44 -1.99 24.02 -13.48
CA ASN A 44 -0.94 25.03 -13.24
C ASN A 44 0.05 24.60 -12.15
N ILE A 45 -0.44 23.94 -11.10
CA ILE A 45 0.39 23.42 -10.00
C ILE A 45 1.22 22.23 -10.49
N TRP A 46 0.60 21.30 -11.20
CA TRP A 46 1.27 20.16 -11.81
C TRP A 46 2.34 20.60 -12.81
N LYS A 47 2.03 21.56 -13.69
CA LYS A 47 2.92 22.11 -14.70
C LYS A 47 4.16 22.74 -14.07
N ALA A 48 3.98 23.57 -13.04
CA ALA A 48 5.09 24.18 -12.32
C ALA A 48 6.01 23.13 -11.67
N GLN A 49 5.45 22.13 -10.99
CA GLN A 49 6.22 21.05 -10.35
C GLN A 49 6.96 20.19 -11.37
N MET A 50 6.30 19.86 -12.49
CA MET A 50 6.89 19.06 -13.55
C MET A 50 8.01 19.82 -14.28
N LEU A 51 7.84 21.12 -14.52
CA LEU A 51 8.91 21.97 -15.07
C LEU A 51 10.12 22.01 -14.12
N CYS A 52 9.92 22.18 -12.81
CA CYS A 52 11.03 22.13 -11.85
C CYS A 52 11.79 20.80 -11.88
N LEU A 53 11.08 19.67 -12.02
CA LEU A 53 11.71 18.35 -12.17
C LEU A 53 12.55 18.29 -13.45
N ILE A 54 11.98 18.68 -14.59
CA ILE A 54 12.64 18.62 -15.91
C ILE A 54 13.84 19.57 -15.98
N GLU A 55 13.72 20.77 -15.42
CA GLU A 55 14.81 21.75 -15.31
C GLU A 55 15.93 21.25 -14.40
N SER A 56 15.60 20.59 -13.28
CA SER A 56 16.62 20.03 -12.36
C SER A 56 17.52 18.98 -13.02
N GLN A 57 17.01 18.31 -14.05
CA GLN A 57 17.74 17.31 -14.83
C GLN A 57 18.30 17.87 -16.15
N VAL A 58 18.17 19.18 -16.39
CA VAL A 58 18.61 19.87 -17.61
C VAL A 58 17.95 19.30 -18.88
N LEU A 59 16.71 18.82 -18.78
CA LEU A 59 15.96 18.17 -19.86
C LEU A 59 14.94 19.07 -20.55
N LEU A 60 14.93 20.38 -20.27
CA LEU A 60 13.97 21.33 -20.84
C LEU A 60 14.04 21.39 -22.38
N HIS A 61 15.22 21.15 -22.96
CA HIS A 61 15.43 21.10 -24.41
C HIS A 61 14.61 20.00 -25.12
N ILE A 62 14.24 18.92 -24.41
CA ILE A 62 13.36 17.85 -24.94
C ILE A 62 11.94 18.36 -25.18
N LEU A 63 11.47 19.32 -24.37
CA LEU A 63 10.15 19.95 -24.54
C LEU A 63 10.18 21.08 -25.58
N ASN A 64 11.29 21.80 -25.69
CA ASN A 64 11.44 22.92 -26.62
C ASN A 64 11.83 22.49 -28.05
N GLY A 65 12.25 21.24 -28.25
CA GLY A 65 12.63 20.71 -29.57
C GLY A 65 13.98 21.21 -30.08
N GLU A 66 14.85 21.72 -29.20
CA GLU A 66 16.18 22.23 -29.58
C GLU A 66 17.20 21.08 -29.70
N GLN A 67 17.85 20.96 -30.87
CA GLN A 67 18.90 19.95 -31.09
C GLN A 67 20.25 20.41 -30.54
N LEU A 68 20.69 19.81 -29.43
CA LEU A 68 22.02 20.04 -28.85
C LEU A 68 23.07 18.97 -29.20
N PHE A 69 22.67 17.88 -29.86
CA PHE A 69 23.54 16.72 -30.10
C PHE A 69 23.90 16.56 -31.58
N PRO A 70 25.17 16.30 -31.94
CA PRO A 70 25.58 16.07 -33.32
C PRO A 70 24.90 14.81 -33.91
N VAL A 71 24.49 14.94 -35.17
CA VAL A 71 23.51 14.12 -35.91
C VAL A 71 23.82 12.61 -35.94
N ASP A 72 25.08 12.21 -35.75
CA ASP A 72 25.51 10.82 -35.93
C ASP A 72 25.53 9.98 -34.63
N LYS A 73 25.35 10.59 -33.45
CA LYS A 73 25.32 9.88 -32.14
C LYS A 73 24.21 10.32 -31.17
N GLY A 74 23.51 11.43 -31.46
CA GLY A 74 22.50 12.02 -30.57
C GLY A 74 21.09 11.42 -30.64
N THR A 75 20.72 10.76 -31.73
CA THR A 75 19.34 10.33 -32.02
C THR A 75 18.82 9.25 -31.07
N HIS A 76 19.66 8.28 -30.68
CA HIS A 76 19.27 7.24 -29.72
C HIS A 76 19.11 7.79 -28.30
N MET A 77 19.97 8.72 -27.87
CA MET A 77 19.91 9.33 -26.55
C MET A 77 18.70 10.26 -26.41
N ILE A 78 18.42 11.08 -27.43
CA ILE A 78 17.21 11.91 -27.47
C ILE A 78 15.97 11.03 -27.33
N SER A 79 15.92 9.87 -28.00
CA SER A 79 14.81 8.91 -27.87
C SER A 79 14.68 8.33 -26.45
N GLN A 80 15.79 8.08 -25.75
CA GLN A 80 15.77 7.58 -24.37
C GLN A 80 15.26 8.64 -23.39
N TYR A 81 15.74 9.89 -23.48
CA TYR A 81 15.26 10.99 -22.65
C TYR A 81 13.81 11.38 -22.96
N ASP A 82 13.40 11.32 -24.24
CA ASP A 82 12.01 11.51 -24.65
C ASP A 82 11.08 10.49 -23.97
N LYS A 83 11.42 9.19 -24.03
CA LYS A 83 10.68 8.13 -23.34
C LYS A 83 10.66 8.32 -21.82
N LEU A 84 11.76 8.77 -21.23
CA LEU A 84 11.86 9.02 -19.79
C LEU A 84 10.92 10.15 -19.35
N VAL A 85 10.95 11.30 -20.02
CA VAL A 85 10.07 12.44 -19.72
C VAL A 85 8.60 12.07 -19.96
N LYS A 86 8.29 11.30 -21.02
CA LYS A 86 6.94 10.72 -21.21
C LYS A 86 6.53 9.85 -20.04
N GLY A 87 7.41 8.98 -19.55
CA GLY A 87 7.17 8.14 -18.39
C GLY A 87 6.84 8.95 -17.13
N TRP A 88 7.55 10.06 -16.91
CA TRP A 88 7.26 10.96 -15.79
C TRP A 88 5.91 11.67 -15.92
N ILE A 89 5.59 12.15 -17.12
CA ILE A 89 4.28 12.75 -17.39
C ILE A 89 3.18 11.70 -17.18
N PHE A 90 3.28 10.52 -17.78
CA PHE A 90 2.27 9.46 -17.64
C PHE A 90 2.10 8.97 -16.21
N GLY A 91 3.19 8.85 -15.45
CA GLY A 91 3.13 8.47 -14.04
C GLY A 91 2.49 9.52 -13.13
N SER A 92 2.43 10.77 -13.57
CA SER A 92 1.90 11.91 -12.79
C SER A 92 0.53 12.42 -13.26
N VAL A 93 -0.10 11.78 -14.24
CA VAL A 93 -1.45 12.11 -14.71
C VAL A 93 -2.46 11.03 -14.31
N ASN A 94 -3.74 11.39 -14.12
CA ASN A 94 -4.81 10.45 -13.81
C ASN A 94 -5.26 9.66 -15.05
N GLU A 95 -5.89 8.50 -14.86
CA GLU A 95 -6.30 7.57 -15.92
C GLU A 95 -7.14 8.22 -17.02
N LYS A 96 -7.99 9.19 -16.66
CA LYS A 96 -8.80 9.94 -17.63
C LYS A 96 -7.95 10.77 -18.59
N VAL A 97 -6.99 11.52 -18.05
CA VAL A 97 -6.07 12.37 -18.84
C VAL A 97 -5.07 11.50 -19.59
N LEU A 98 -4.65 10.38 -18.99
CA LEU A 98 -3.75 9.43 -19.64
C LEU A 98 -4.35 8.86 -20.93
N LYS A 99 -5.64 8.46 -20.90
CA LYS A 99 -6.34 7.95 -22.09
C LYS A 99 -6.30 8.91 -23.28
N ASP A 100 -6.35 10.22 -23.02
CA ASP A 100 -6.31 11.24 -24.06
C ASP A 100 -4.89 11.48 -24.62
N LEU A 101 -3.84 10.98 -23.95
CA LEU A 101 -2.41 11.21 -24.29
C LEU A 101 -1.70 9.99 -24.88
N ILE A 102 -2.27 8.78 -24.79
CA ILE A 102 -1.61 7.52 -25.19
C ILE A 102 -1.19 7.52 -26.66
N ASP A 103 -1.94 8.21 -27.54
CA ASP A 103 -1.67 8.25 -28.99
C ASP A 103 -0.60 9.27 -29.43
N SER A 104 -0.03 10.06 -28.52
CA SER A 104 0.96 11.10 -28.86
C SER A 104 2.38 10.52 -28.98
N GLY A 105 3.10 10.93 -30.04
CA GLY A 105 4.38 10.36 -30.47
C GLY A 105 5.55 10.72 -29.54
N THR A 106 5.77 12.00 -29.26
CA THR A 106 6.93 12.51 -28.47
C THR A 106 6.53 13.15 -27.15
N ALA A 107 7.48 13.33 -26.22
CA ALA A 107 7.27 14.06 -24.96
C ALA A 107 6.82 15.50 -25.22
N GLN A 108 7.37 16.13 -26.26
CA GLN A 108 6.98 17.46 -26.71
C GLN A 108 5.53 17.50 -27.19
N GLU A 109 5.10 16.53 -28.01
CA GLU A 109 3.70 16.45 -28.46
C GLU A 109 2.75 16.22 -27.29
N VAL A 110 3.11 15.34 -26.34
CA VAL A 110 2.35 15.13 -25.11
C VAL A 110 2.25 16.44 -24.32
N TRP A 111 3.34 17.19 -24.19
CA TRP A 111 3.39 18.45 -23.47
C TRP A 111 2.54 19.55 -24.15
N MET A 112 2.66 19.70 -25.47
CA MET A 112 1.85 20.64 -26.25
C MET A 112 0.37 20.24 -26.24
N LYS A 113 0.05 18.94 -26.26
CA LYS A 113 -1.33 18.47 -26.16
C LYS A 113 -1.90 18.79 -24.79
N LEU A 114 -1.15 18.56 -23.71
CA LEU A 114 -1.51 18.98 -22.37
C LEU A 114 -1.71 20.50 -22.27
N GLU A 115 -0.83 21.30 -22.88
CA GLU A 115 -1.02 22.74 -22.99
C GLU A 115 -2.28 23.08 -23.79
N SER A 116 -2.56 22.45 -24.92
CA SER A 116 -3.78 22.72 -25.69
C SER A 116 -5.06 22.31 -24.96
N LEU A 117 -5.01 21.24 -24.17
CA LEU A 117 -6.15 20.69 -23.43
C LEU A 117 -6.48 21.53 -22.20
N PHE A 118 -5.47 22.13 -21.57
CA PHE A 118 -5.61 22.78 -20.27
C PHE A 118 -5.23 24.26 -20.25
N ASN A 119 -4.69 24.79 -21.35
CA ASN A 119 -4.24 26.17 -21.54
C ASN A 119 -4.88 26.74 -22.82
N LEU A 120 -6.18 27.09 -22.75
CA LEU A 120 -6.89 27.74 -23.86
C LEU A 120 -6.91 29.27 -23.67
N PRO A 121 -6.63 30.06 -24.72
CA PRO A 121 -6.97 31.48 -24.79
C PRO A 121 -8.42 31.69 -25.29
N VAL A 122 -9.04 32.76 -24.81
CA VAL A 122 -10.41 33.23 -25.12
C VAL A 122 -10.64 33.46 -26.62
N VAL A 123 -11.59 32.75 -27.26
CA VAL A 123 -12.34 33.18 -28.49
C VAL A 123 -13.74 32.51 -28.54
N SER A 124 -14.68 33.26 -29.13
CA SER A 124 -16.15 33.28 -29.18
C SER A 124 -17.00 32.07 -29.63
N GLU A 125 -18.28 32.18 -29.24
CA GLU A 125 -19.50 31.37 -29.40
C GLU A 125 -19.86 30.80 -30.80
N THR A 126 -20.60 29.67 -30.81
CA THR A 126 -21.91 29.48 -31.48
C THR A 126 -22.61 28.20 -30.96
N THR A 127 -23.95 28.25 -30.91
CA THR A 127 -24.95 27.30 -30.36
C THR A 127 -25.19 26.08 -31.30
N ASP A 128 -25.67 24.87 -30.93
CA ASP A 128 -26.97 24.46 -30.37
C ASP A 128 -27.02 22.95 -29.92
N GLU A 129 -27.84 22.65 -28.88
CA GLU A 129 -28.74 21.48 -28.61
C GLU A 129 -28.25 19.97 -28.70
N ILE A 130 -28.47 18.96 -27.79
CA ILE A 130 -29.35 18.63 -26.63
C ILE A 130 -28.81 17.42 -25.76
N SER A 131 -28.87 17.54 -24.40
CA SER A 131 -29.07 16.59 -23.23
C SER A 131 -28.23 15.29 -22.94
N PRO A 132 -28.23 14.75 -21.68
CA PRO A 132 -27.84 15.34 -20.39
C PRO A 132 -26.87 14.44 -19.57
N GLY A 133 -25.82 15.02 -18.99
CA GLY A 133 -24.94 14.34 -18.02
C GLY A 133 -24.11 15.39 -17.27
N PHE A 134 -24.35 15.52 -15.97
CA PHE A 134 -23.85 16.64 -15.14
C PHE A 134 -22.31 16.73 -15.13
N LEU A 135 -21.79 17.61 -15.98
CA LEU A 135 -20.44 18.16 -15.95
C LEU A 135 -20.52 19.56 -15.33
N PHE A 136 -19.69 19.82 -14.31
CA PHE A 136 -19.50 21.16 -13.74
C PHE A 136 -18.98 22.11 -14.83
N ARG A 137 -19.85 23.00 -15.33
CA ARG A 137 -19.43 24.18 -16.09
C ARG A 137 -18.82 25.19 -15.12
N VAL A 138 -17.58 25.58 -15.37
CA VAL A 138 -17.07 26.90 -14.97
C VAL A 138 -17.82 27.90 -15.85
N ARG A 139 -18.68 28.74 -15.27
CA ARG A 139 -19.17 29.96 -15.93
C ARG A 139 -18.13 31.04 -15.69
N GLU A 140 -17.49 31.51 -16.76
CA GLU A 140 -16.88 32.83 -16.77
C GLU A 140 -17.97 33.91 -16.80
N PHE A 141 -17.63 35.05 -16.21
CA PHE A 141 -18.48 36.22 -16.04
C PHE A 141 -18.68 36.95 -17.37
N GLU A 142 -19.93 37.14 -17.77
CA GLU A 142 -20.31 38.32 -18.53
C GLU A 142 -20.27 39.55 -17.60
N SER A 143 -19.70 40.65 -18.10
CA SER A 143 -19.61 41.93 -17.42
C SER A 143 -20.90 42.77 -17.59
N VAL A 144 -21.52 43.09 -16.45
CA VAL A 144 -22.14 44.38 -15.98
C VAL A 144 -23.23 45.06 -16.86
N PRO A 145 -24.42 45.42 -16.33
CA PRO A 145 -24.66 46.57 -15.41
C PRO A 145 -25.51 46.21 -14.17
N GLU A 146 -25.62 46.93 -13.05
CA GLU A 146 -24.98 48.08 -12.40
C GLU A 146 -25.50 48.10 -10.93
N MET A 147 -24.83 48.88 -10.06
CA MET A 147 -25.15 49.23 -8.66
C MET A 147 -24.78 48.24 -7.53
N GLY A 148 -23.49 48.22 -7.19
CA GLY A 148 -22.95 47.80 -5.88
C GLY A 148 -21.48 48.24 -5.78
N ASP A 149 -21.02 48.69 -4.60
CA ASP A 149 -19.68 49.26 -4.37
C ASP A 149 -18.55 48.53 -5.12
N THR A 150 -17.93 49.20 -6.08
CA THR A 150 -16.83 48.67 -6.93
C THR A 150 -15.64 48.15 -6.12
N ASP A 151 -15.43 48.72 -4.93
CA ASP A 151 -14.37 48.31 -4.02
C ASP A 151 -14.62 46.93 -3.41
N ASN A 152 -15.87 46.52 -3.17
CA ASN A 152 -16.17 45.23 -2.54
C ASN A 152 -15.98 44.06 -3.53
N ILE A 153 -16.27 44.29 -4.83
CA ILE A 153 -16.05 43.30 -5.89
C ILE A 153 -14.55 43.00 -6.06
N LYS A 154 -13.71 44.03 -6.05
CA LYS A 154 -12.25 43.88 -6.16
C LYS A 154 -11.68 43.11 -4.96
N VAL A 155 -12.09 43.47 -3.76
CA VAL A 155 -11.68 42.79 -2.51
C VAL A 155 -12.10 41.31 -2.53
N ASN A 156 -13.30 40.98 -3.01
CA ASN A 156 -13.76 39.60 -3.13
C ASN A 156 -12.92 38.81 -4.15
N ASN A 157 -12.61 39.38 -5.32
CA ASN A 157 -11.76 38.70 -6.30
C ASN A 157 -10.34 38.43 -5.76
N GLU A 158 -9.74 39.38 -5.05
CA GLU A 158 -8.41 39.21 -4.43
C GLU A 158 -8.42 38.16 -3.32
N LEU A 159 -9.49 38.09 -2.52
CA LEU A 159 -9.68 37.05 -1.50
C LEU A 159 -9.92 35.67 -2.12
N TYR A 160 -10.66 35.60 -3.23
CA TYR A 160 -10.87 34.37 -3.99
C TYR A 160 -9.55 33.81 -4.47
N GLU A 161 -8.76 34.63 -5.16
CA GLU A 161 -7.45 34.24 -5.68
C GLU A 161 -6.53 33.76 -4.55
N ALA A 162 -6.47 34.49 -3.43
CA ALA A 162 -5.67 34.08 -2.28
C ALA A 162 -6.11 32.74 -1.69
N ALA A 163 -7.41 32.43 -1.71
CA ALA A 163 -7.95 31.15 -1.25
C ALA A 163 -7.70 30.01 -2.24
N VAL A 164 -7.72 30.28 -3.55
CA VAL A 164 -7.38 29.31 -4.60
C VAL A 164 -5.89 28.97 -4.55
N GLU A 165 -5.02 29.96 -4.35
CA GLU A 165 -3.57 29.77 -4.20
C GLU A 165 -3.17 29.15 -2.85
N GLY A 166 -4.05 29.19 -1.83
CA GLY A 166 -3.73 28.78 -0.47
C GLY A 166 -2.83 29.78 0.30
N CYS A 167 -2.68 31.00 -0.22
CA CYS A 167 -1.82 32.05 0.32
C CYS A 167 -2.44 32.76 1.52
N TRP A 168 -2.33 32.18 2.73
CA TRP A 168 -2.91 32.76 3.95
C TRP A 168 -2.44 34.18 4.25
N TRP A 169 -1.19 34.52 3.94
CA TRP A 169 -0.65 35.85 4.21
C TRP A 169 -1.34 36.94 3.36
N LYS A 170 -1.65 36.64 2.09
CA LYS A 170 -2.40 37.51 1.16
C LYS A 170 -3.85 37.66 1.63
N ALA A 171 -4.50 36.57 2.04
CA ALA A 171 -5.82 36.66 2.64
C ALA A 171 -5.82 37.45 3.96
N LYS A 172 -4.83 37.24 4.83
CA LYS A 172 -4.74 37.90 6.15
C LYS A 172 -4.56 39.40 6.04
N SER A 173 -3.77 39.89 5.07
CA SER A 173 -3.59 41.34 4.88
C SER A 173 -4.92 42.01 4.50
N ILE A 174 -5.69 41.39 3.61
CA ILE A 174 -7.00 41.88 3.18
C ILE A 174 -8.01 41.81 4.33
N LEU A 175 -8.10 40.66 5.02
CA LEU A 175 -9.03 40.44 6.13
C LEU A 175 -8.73 41.30 7.37
N LYS A 176 -7.48 41.77 7.55
CA LYS A 176 -7.13 42.72 8.62
C LYS A 176 -7.84 44.06 8.43
N ASN A 177 -8.01 44.48 7.17
CA ASN A 177 -8.64 45.75 6.81
C ASN A 177 -10.16 45.62 6.71
N ASN A 178 -10.68 44.46 6.26
CA ASN A 178 -12.10 44.17 6.21
C ASN A 178 -12.42 42.77 6.79
N LYS A 179 -12.73 42.71 8.08
CA LYS A 179 -13.04 41.44 8.75
C LYS A 179 -14.34 40.79 8.27
N LYS A 180 -15.33 41.59 7.84
CA LYS A 180 -16.63 41.09 7.38
C LYS A 180 -16.52 40.33 6.04
N ALA A 181 -15.54 40.71 5.21
CA ALA A 181 -15.27 40.03 3.95
C ALA A 181 -14.94 38.53 4.10
N ALA A 182 -14.46 38.09 5.27
CA ALA A 182 -14.22 36.66 5.54
C ALA A 182 -15.51 35.83 5.55
N SER A 183 -16.65 36.45 5.84
CA SER A 183 -17.94 35.78 5.89
C SER A 183 -18.84 36.16 4.72
N GLU A 184 -18.51 37.17 3.92
CA GLU A 184 -19.24 37.48 2.70
C GLU A 184 -18.99 36.42 1.61
N ALA A 185 -19.94 36.33 0.67
CA ALA A 185 -19.76 35.47 -0.50
C ALA A 185 -18.64 36.06 -1.35
N VAL A 186 -17.60 35.27 -1.58
CA VAL A 186 -16.43 35.70 -2.35
C VAL A 186 -16.66 35.45 -3.86
N THR A 187 -17.63 34.58 -4.19
CA THR A 187 -18.06 34.30 -5.56
C THR A 187 -19.56 34.53 -5.73
N ASN A 188 -19.95 35.14 -6.84
CA ASN A 188 -21.36 35.47 -7.11
C ASN A 188 -22.18 34.27 -7.61
N ALA A 189 -21.55 33.29 -8.28
CA ALA A 189 -22.27 32.20 -8.94
C ALA A 189 -22.86 31.16 -7.95
N ASN A 190 -22.13 30.82 -6.90
CA ASN A 190 -22.53 29.79 -5.92
C ASN A 190 -22.69 30.33 -4.50
N GLY A 191 -22.45 31.63 -4.26
CA GLY A 191 -22.46 32.20 -2.91
C GLY A 191 -21.42 31.59 -1.97
N ASN A 192 -20.33 31.00 -2.51
CA ASN A 192 -19.30 30.37 -1.70
C ASN A 192 -18.50 31.44 -0.95
N THR A 193 -18.37 31.27 0.36
CA THR A 193 -17.44 32.06 1.19
C THR A 193 -16.01 31.55 1.04
N ILE A 194 -15.04 32.31 1.55
CA ILE A 194 -13.62 31.93 1.54
C ILE A 194 -13.36 30.58 2.25
N LEU A 195 -14.20 30.23 3.24
CA LEU A 195 -14.17 28.91 3.91
C LEU A 195 -14.52 27.77 2.96
N HIS A 196 -15.54 27.94 2.12
CA HIS A 196 -15.96 26.91 1.16
C HIS A 196 -14.86 26.66 0.13
N ILE A 197 -14.28 27.73 -0.42
CA ILE A 197 -13.21 27.65 -1.42
C ILE A 197 -11.95 27.01 -0.83
N ALA A 198 -11.54 27.39 0.38
CA ALA A 198 -10.35 26.80 1.02
C ALA A 198 -10.46 25.28 1.19
N ILE A 199 -11.67 24.77 1.49
CA ILE A 199 -11.94 23.34 1.64
C ILE A 199 -12.01 22.66 0.28
N GLU A 200 -12.67 23.31 -0.68
CA GLU A 200 -12.79 22.84 -2.06
C GLU A 200 -11.41 22.63 -2.71
N MET A 201 -10.48 23.53 -2.43
CA MET A 201 -9.10 23.48 -2.92
C MET A 201 -8.16 22.63 -2.05
N GLY A 202 -8.63 22.09 -0.92
CA GLY A 202 -7.84 21.21 -0.05
C GLY A 202 -6.79 21.91 0.82
N HIS A 203 -6.84 23.23 0.97
CA HIS A 203 -5.83 24.03 1.67
C HIS A 203 -5.99 24.00 3.20
N ASN A 204 -5.65 22.88 3.82
CA ASN A 204 -5.85 22.62 5.26
C ASN A 204 -5.13 23.63 6.17
N TYR A 205 -3.90 24.05 5.83
CA TYR A 205 -3.17 25.06 6.60
C TYR A 205 -3.85 26.43 6.54
N PHE A 206 -4.30 26.84 5.36
CA PHE A 206 -5.05 28.07 5.15
C PHE A 206 -6.35 28.05 5.97
N LEU A 207 -7.07 26.93 5.91
CA LEU A 207 -8.31 26.70 6.66
C LEU A 207 -8.08 26.82 8.18
N GLU A 208 -7.04 26.19 8.72
CA GLU A 208 -6.75 26.24 10.15
C GLU A 208 -6.50 27.68 10.62
N LYS A 209 -5.73 28.46 9.85
CA LYS A 209 -5.46 29.87 10.16
C LYS A 209 -6.71 30.73 10.03
N LEU A 210 -7.52 30.49 9.00
CA LEU A 210 -8.79 31.18 8.78
C LEU A 210 -9.80 30.90 9.90
N LEU A 211 -9.95 29.65 10.35
CA LEU A 211 -10.81 29.27 11.48
C LEU A 211 -10.33 29.85 12.81
N ASN A 212 -9.03 30.11 12.96
CA ASN A 212 -8.49 30.81 14.13
C ASN A 212 -8.71 32.33 14.05
N PHE A 213 -8.82 32.88 12.85
CA PHE A 213 -9.15 34.28 12.62
C PHE A 213 -10.64 34.58 12.83
N LEU A 214 -11.52 33.68 12.39
CA LEU A 214 -12.96 33.75 12.58
C LEU A 214 -13.33 33.46 14.04
N LYS A 215 -13.66 34.51 14.79
CA LYS A 215 -14.06 34.40 16.20
C LYS A 215 -15.56 34.09 16.37
N ASP A 216 -16.39 34.56 15.44
CA ASP A 216 -17.84 34.39 15.49
C ASP A 216 -18.28 33.07 14.85
N GLY A 217 -19.11 32.32 15.57
CA GLY A 217 -19.64 31.04 15.10
C GLY A 217 -20.56 31.15 13.90
N LYS A 218 -21.30 32.26 13.81
CA LYS A 218 -22.24 32.53 12.72
C LYS A 218 -21.55 32.62 11.36
N ASP A 219 -20.30 33.08 11.32
CA ASP A 219 -19.52 33.18 10.08
C ASP A 219 -19.13 31.80 9.54
N ILE A 220 -18.91 30.82 10.43
CA ILE A 220 -18.56 29.44 10.07
C ILE A 220 -19.80 28.66 9.61
N GLU A 221 -20.97 29.00 10.16
CA GLU A 221 -22.26 28.37 9.84
C GLU A 221 -22.91 28.90 8.55
N LYS A 222 -22.29 29.88 7.86
CA LYS A 222 -22.84 30.44 6.62
C LYS A 222 -22.98 29.37 5.55
N GLN A 223 -24.14 29.39 4.90
CA GLN A 223 -24.51 28.51 3.81
C GLN A 223 -24.33 29.23 2.47
N ASN A 224 -23.89 28.49 1.46
CA ASN A 224 -23.82 28.95 0.08
C ASN A 224 -25.21 28.96 -0.58
N SER A 225 -25.31 29.25 -1.88
CA SER A 225 -26.59 29.32 -2.60
C SER A 225 -27.35 27.98 -2.66
N LYS A 226 -26.66 26.86 -2.42
CA LYS A 226 -27.25 25.52 -2.31
C LYS A 226 -27.61 25.14 -0.86
N GLY A 227 -27.57 26.09 0.08
CA GLY A 227 -27.77 25.78 1.50
C GLY A 227 -26.62 24.98 2.12
N GLN A 228 -25.50 24.81 1.42
CA GLN A 228 -24.40 23.98 1.91
C GLN A 228 -23.48 24.82 2.80
N THR A 229 -23.14 24.30 3.97
CA THR A 229 -22.07 24.84 4.81
C THR A 229 -20.71 24.33 4.36
N ALA A 230 -19.64 24.92 4.90
CA ALA A 230 -18.27 24.44 4.75
C ALA A 230 -18.12 22.93 5.06
N LEU A 231 -18.89 22.40 6.03
CA LEU A 231 -18.85 20.98 6.39
C LEU A 231 -19.49 20.08 5.32
N HIS A 232 -20.54 20.55 4.64
CA HIS A 232 -21.15 19.82 3.52
C HIS A 232 -20.14 19.66 2.37
N ILE A 233 -19.35 20.69 2.08
CA ILE A 233 -18.29 20.63 1.06
C ILE A 233 -17.18 19.67 1.48
N ALA A 234 -16.73 19.73 2.74
CA ALA A 234 -15.74 18.80 3.28
C ALA A 234 -16.21 17.33 3.19
N ALA A 235 -17.49 17.10 3.50
CA ALA A 235 -18.14 15.80 3.37
C ALA A 235 -18.29 15.33 1.92
N ALA A 236 -18.59 16.24 1.00
CA ALA A 236 -18.76 15.94 -0.42
C ALA A 236 -17.44 15.51 -1.08
N ILE A 237 -16.34 16.18 -0.73
CA ILE A 237 -15.02 16.00 -1.35
C ILE A 237 -14.20 14.90 -0.65
N GLY A 238 -14.53 14.58 0.61
CA GLY A 238 -13.76 13.62 1.40
C GLY A 238 -12.59 14.24 2.15
N ASN A 239 -12.60 15.55 2.39
CA ASN A 239 -11.56 16.21 3.19
C ASN A 239 -11.79 15.96 4.70
N THR A 240 -11.33 14.81 5.17
CA THR A 240 -11.41 14.37 6.57
C THR A 240 -10.81 15.37 7.55
N HIS A 241 -9.66 15.95 7.21
CA HIS A 241 -8.96 16.89 8.08
C HIS A 241 -9.76 18.19 8.25
N ALA A 242 -10.27 18.75 7.15
CA ALA A 242 -11.16 19.91 7.22
C ALA A 242 -12.43 19.61 8.02
N ALA A 243 -13.04 18.44 7.82
CA ALA A 243 -14.22 18.03 8.59
C ALA A 243 -13.91 17.98 10.11
N GLN A 244 -12.77 17.42 10.51
CA GLN A 244 -12.33 17.41 11.92
C GLN A 244 -12.16 18.81 12.48
N LEU A 245 -11.49 19.71 11.76
CA LEU A 245 -11.25 21.08 12.21
C LEU A 245 -12.56 21.85 12.40
N LEU A 246 -13.49 21.71 11.45
CA LEU A 246 -14.79 22.39 11.49
C LEU A 246 -15.65 21.90 12.65
N VAL A 247 -15.79 20.58 12.83
CA VAL A 247 -16.64 20.01 13.88
C VAL A 247 -16.10 20.31 15.26
N ARG A 248 -14.76 20.28 15.44
CA ARG A 248 -14.12 20.70 16.71
C ARG A 248 -14.36 22.17 17.03
N LYS A 249 -14.47 23.02 16.01
CA LYS A 249 -14.76 24.45 16.21
C LYS A 249 -16.24 24.69 16.47
N ARG A 250 -17.14 23.99 15.76
CA ARG A 250 -18.60 24.13 15.82
C ARG A 250 -19.31 22.79 15.59
N GLU A 251 -19.74 22.15 16.66
CA GLU A 251 -20.51 20.88 16.63
C GLU A 251 -21.86 21.05 15.90
N ARG A 252 -22.49 22.22 15.99
CA ARG A 252 -23.79 22.53 15.36
C ARG A 252 -23.81 22.33 13.85
N LEU A 253 -22.65 22.42 13.18
CA LEU A 253 -22.52 22.18 11.74
C LEU A 253 -23.01 20.80 11.31
N LEU A 254 -23.00 19.80 12.20
CA LEU A 254 -23.47 18.45 11.94
C LEU A 254 -24.97 18.37 11.63
N HIS A 255 -25.76 19.33 12.14
CA HIS A 255 -27.23 19.32 12.09
C HIS A 255 -27.82 20.34 11.12
N ILE A 256 -27.00 21.21 10.52
CA ILE A 256 -27.45 22.15 9.50
C ILE A 256 -27.72 21.37 8.21
N LEU A 257 -28.86 21.63 7.57
CA LEU A 257 -29.30 20.93 6.36
C LEU A 257 -29.12 21.80 5.12
N ASP A 258 -28.81 21.17 3.99
CA ASP A 258 -28.80 21.82 2.68
C ASP A 258 -30.22 22.03 2.11
N ILE A 259 -30.33 22.59 0.90
CA ILE A 259 -31.63 22.81 0.23
C ILE A 259 -32.43 21.52 -0.04
N ASN A 260 -31.75 20.36 -0.07
CA ASN A 260 -32.37 19.06 -0.27
C ASN A 260 -32.68 18.36 1.06
N ASN A 261 -32.60 19.09 2.18
CA ASN A 261 -32.71 18.57 3.54
C ASN A 261 -31.68 17.48 3.88
N LYS A 262 -30.50 17.50 3.25
CA LYS A 262 -29.41 16.56 3.55
C LYS A 262 -28.46 17.17 4.55
N SER A 263 -28.05 16.38 5.55
CA SER A 263 -26.98 16.78 6.45
C SER A 263 -25.60 16.51 5.83
N PRO A 264 -24.50 17.06 6.39
CA PRO A 264 -23.16 16.74 5.91
C PRO A 264 -22.87 15.23 5.94
N LEU A 265 -23.43 14.52 6.93
CA LEU A 265 -23.30 13.07 7.02
C LEU A 265 -24.00 12.37 5.84
N ASP A 266 -25.21 12.83 5.45
CA ASP A 266 -25.92 12.28 4.28
C ASP A 266 -25.14 12.49 2.98
N ILE A 267 -24.53 13.66 2.81
CA ILE A 267 -23.68 13.94 1.65
C ILE A 267 -22.46 13.01 1.62
N SER A 268 -21.84 12.76 2.77
CA SER A 268 -20.70 11.84 2.83
C SER A 268 -21.09 10.41 2.45
N PHE A 269 -22.31 9.95 2.81
CA PHE A 269 -22.83 8.66 2.37
C PHE A 269 -23.09 8.61 0.86
N THR A 270 -23.75 9.63 0.30
CA THR A 270 -24.06 9.64 -1.15
C THR A 270 -22.81 9.66 -2.01
N ASN A 271 -21.75 10.32 -1.52
CA ASN A 271 -20.49 10.42 -2.24
C ASN A 271 -19.50 9.29 -1.87
N THR A 272 -19.89 8.32 -1.04
CA THR A 272 -19.03 7.20 -0.61
C THR A 272 -17.72 7.63 0.08
N MET A 273 -17.72 8.75 0.78
CA MET A 273 -16.55 9.31 1.46
C MET A 273 -16.34 8.65 2.83
N THR A 274 -15.97 7.37 2.84
CA THR A 274 -15.97 6.47 4.02
C THR A 274 -15.19 7.02 5.22
N ASN A 275 -13.97 7.51 5.02
CA ASN A 275 -13.16 8.06 6.11
C ASN A 275 -13.79 9.33 6.71
N THR A 276 -14.39 10.19 5.88
CA THR A 276 -15.08 11.40 6.35
C THR A 276 -16.38 11.05 7.03
N CYS A 277 -17.13 10.06 6.52
CA CYS A 277 -18.31 9.51 7.19
C CYS A 277 -17.93 9.04 8.61
N ALA A 278 -16.95 8.15 8.72
CA ALA A 278 -16.51 7.59 10.00
C ALA A 278 -16.03 8.70 10.95
N CYS A 279 -15.33 9.71 10.43
CA CYS A 279 -14.96 10.88 11.20
C CYS A 279 -16.17 11.64 11.75
N LEU A 280 -17.16 11.97 10.91
CA LEU A 280 -18.38 12.68 11.32
C LEU A 280 -19.18 11.85 12.32
N LEU A 281 -19.26 10.54 12.10
CA LEU A 281 -19.95 9.59 12.97
C LEU A 281 -19.41 9.59 14.41
N ARG A 282 -18.10 9.84 14.60
CA ARG A 282 -17.48 9.92 15.93
C ARG A 282 -17.94 11.15 16.74
N TYR A 283 -18.44 12.18 16.08
CA TYR A 283 -18.91 13.41 16.73
C TYR A 283 -20.44 13.49 16.81
N THR A 284 -21.18 12.81 15.93
CA THR A 284 -22.64 12.69 16.06
C THR A 284 -23.00 11.83 17.27
N ARG A 285 -24.02 12.25 18.02
CA ARG A 285 -24.51 11.47 19.16
C ARG A 285 -25.34 10.31 18.65
N LEU A 286 -25.08 9.12 19.18
CA LEU A 286 -25.78 7.91 18.76
C LEU A 286 -27.30 7.97 18.99
N ARG A 287 -27.76 8.78 19.95
CA ARG A 287 -29.19 9.02 20.20
C ARG A 287 -29.90 9.72 19.03
N ASP A 288 -29.17 10.49 18.21
CA ASP A 288 -29.71 11.15 17.02
C ASP A 288 -30.10 10.13 15.92
N PHE A 289 -29.69 8.85 16.07
CA PHE A 289 -30.10 7.75 15.20
C PHE A 289 -31.49 7.20 15.47
N HIS A 290 -32.11 7.49 16.62
CA HIS A 290 -33.50 7.07 16.85
C HIS A 290 -34.52 7.80 15.98
N GLU A 291 -34.18 8.97 15.42
CA GLU A 291 -34.97 9.68 14.41
C GLU A 291 -34.64 9.23 12.96
N TYR A 292 -33.62 8.38 12.75
CA TYR A 292 -33.15 8.02 11.42
C TYR A 292 -33.76 6.73 10.85
N ILE A 293 -33.96 6.76 9.53
CA ILE A 293 -34.43 5.63 8.71
C ILE A 293 -33.39 4.49 8.80
N PRO A 294 -33.80 3.21 8.95
CA PRO A 294 -32.93 2.02 8.96
C PRO A 294 -31.77 2.04 7.97
N GLN A 295 -32.02 2.51 6.75
CA GLN A 295 -31.02 2.63 5.69
C GLN A 295 -29.81 3.50 6.07
N LYS A 296 -30.01 4.57 6.85
CA LYS A 296 -28.91 5.47 7.25
C LYS A 296 -27.99 4.80 8.29
N ILE A 297 -28.54 3.97 9.17
CA ILE A 297 -27.74 3.17 10.11
C ILE A 297 -26.94 2.10 9.36
N THR A 298 -27.56 1.44 8.38
CA THR A 298 -26.86 0.50 7.48
C THR A 298 -25.69 1.19 6.77
N ASN A 299 -25.92 2.38 6.17
CA ASN A 299 -24.88 3.15 5.51
C ASN A 299 -23.76 3.59 6.48
N ALA A 300 -24.12 3.98 7.72
CA ALA A 300 -23.16 4.33 8.77
C ALA A 300 -22.25 3.15 9.13
N LEU A 301 -22.84 1.97 9.30
CA LEU A 301 -22.11 0.74 9.60
C LEU A 301 -21.18 0.34 8.45
N VAL A 302 -21.68 0.34 7.21
CA VAL A 302 -20.87 0.06 6.01
C VAL A 302 -19.71 1.05 5.90
N ALA A 303 -19.96 2.35 6.08
CA ALA A 303 -18.91 3.36 6.01
C ALA A 303 -17.86 3.18 7.12
N ALA A 304 -18.27 2.81 8.34
CA ALA A 304 -17.35 2.54 9.45
C ALA A 304 -16.45 1.33 9.17
N ILE A 305 -17.01 0.25 8.63
CA ILE A 305 -16.27 -0.96 8.24
C ILE A 305 -15.29 -0.63 7.10
N LEU A 306 -15.76 0.05 6.05
CA LEU A 306 -14.92 0.42 4.91
C LEU A 306 -13.78 1.39 5.31
N ALA A 307 -14.02 2.25 6.31
CA ALA A 307 -12.99 3.13 6.89
C ALA A 307 -12.05 2.41 7.87
N LYS A 308 -12.23 1.09 8.09
CA LYS A 308 -11.48 0.26 9.06
C LYS A 308 -11.59 0.78 10.51
N GLU A 309 -12.67 1.47 10.84
CA GLU A 309 -12.98 1.97 12.18
C GLU A 309 -13.84 0.93 12.92
N TYR A 310 -13.25 -0.23 13.22
CA TYR A 310 -13.95 -1.38 13.80
C TYR A 310 -14.55 -1.09 15.18
N ASP A 311 -13.95 -0.18 15.96
CA ASP A 311 -14.50 0.27 17.24
C ASP A 311 -15.85 0.97 17.08
N LEU A 312 -15.98 1.80 16.03
CA LEU A 312 -17.22 2.49 15.71
C LEU A 312 -18.25 1.49 15.16
N ALA A 313 -17.84 0.61 14.25
CA ALA A 313 -18.71 -0.43 13.69
C ALA A 313 -19.28 -1.35 14.79
N GLN A 314 -18.44 -1.77 15.74
CA GLN A 314 -18.87 -2.61 16.85
C GLN A 314 -19.88 -1.87 17.77
N LYS A 315 -19.65 -0.59 18.07
CA LYS A 315 -20.60 0.22 18.85
C LYS A 315 -21.95 0.33 18.16
N LEU A 316 -21.96 0.61 16.86
CA LEU A 316 -23.19 0.69 16.06
C LEU A 316 -23.95 -0.63 16.05
N LEU A 317 -23.25 -1.77 15.93
CA LEU A 317 -23.87 -3.10 15.95
C LEU A 317 -24.47 -3.48 17.30
N VAL A 318 -23.84 -3.07 18.41
CA VAL A 318 -24.35 -3.33 19.76
C VAL A 318 -25.63 -2.52 20.04
N GLU A 319 -25.69 -1.28 19.57
CA GLU A 319 -26.87 -0.42 19.77
C GLU A 319 -28.01 -0.73 18.80
N PHE A 320 -27.70 -1.13 17.56
CA PHE A 320 -28.69 -1.39 16.50
C PHE A 320 -28.53 -2.80 15.91
N PRO A 321 -28.74 -3.87 16.70
CA PRO A 321 -28.51 -5.25 16.26
C PRO A 321 -29.40 -5.66 15.07
N GLU A 322 -30.61 -5.10 14.98
CA GLU A 322 -31.56 -5.37 13.90
C GLU A 322 -31.04 -4.97 12.50
N GLN A 323 -30.09 -4.04 12.41
CA GLN A 323 -29.53 -3.59 11.12
C GLN A 323 -28.51 -4.58 10.54
N ALA A 324 -28.04 -5.53 11.35
CA ALA A 324 -27.24 -6.65 10.84
C ALA A 324 -28.02 -7.53 9.84
N LYS A 325 -29.36 -7.41 9.80
CA LYS A 325 -30.27 -8.08 8.85
C LYS A 325 -30.28 -7.46 7.44
N ASN A 326 -29.50 -6.41 7.16
CA ASN A 326 -29.34 -5.89 5.80
C ASN A 326 -28.02 -6.41 5.20
N GLU A 327 -28.05 -7.71 4.93
CA GLU A 327 -26.94 -8.63 5.19
C GLU A 327 -25.81 -8.60 4.15
N GLU A 328 -26.17 -8.51 2.88
CA GLU A 328 -25.25 -8.70 1.77
C GLU A 328 -24.23 -7.55 1.64
N ILE A 329 -24.69 -6.31 1.84
CA ILE A 329 -23.86 -5.10 1.72
C ILE A 329 -22.86 -5.02 2.88
N ILE A 330 -23.31 -5.32 4.11
CA ILE A 330 -22.46 -5.29 5.30
C ILE A 330 -21.43 -6.42 5.24
N LEU A 331 -21.85 -7.64 4.85
CA LEU A 331 -20.92 -8.76 4.66
C LEU A 331 -19.92 -8.45 3.53
N GLY A 332 -20.36 -7.85 2.44
CA GLY A 332 -19.48 -7.40 1.36
C GLY A 332 -18.44 -6.39 1.85
N ALA A 333 -18.84 -5.40 2.63
CA ALA A 333 -17.93 -4.41 3.20
C ALA A 333 -16.87 -5.04 4.10
N ILE A 334 -17.27 -5.92 5.05
CA ILE A 334 -16.31 -6.55 5.96
C ILE A 334 -15.39 -7.53 5.24
N THR A 335 -15.88 -8.21 4.18
CA THR A 335 -15.08 -9.10 3.36
C THR A 335 -13.96 -8.33 2.66
N VAL A 336 -14.30 -7.19 2.02
CA VAL A 336 -13.34 -6.41 1.24
C VAL A 336 -12.28 -5.73 2.11
N THR A 337 -12.63 -5.35 3.34
CA THR A 337 -11.70 -4.64 4.23
C THR A 337 -11.10 -5.50 5.33
N PHE A 338 -11.38 -6.82 5.34
CA PHE A 338 -10.98 -7.69 6.43
C PHE A 338 -9.47 -7.54 6.71
N PRO A 339 -9.07 -7.24 7.95
CA PRO A 339 -7.68 -7.00 8.27
C PRO A 339 -6.88 -8.30 8.12
N THR A 340 -5.66 -8.19 7.62
CA THR A 340 -4.76 -9.34 7.56
C THR A 340 -4.26 -9.70 8.96
N ASP A 341 -4.16 -11.00 9.24
CA ASP A 341 -3.52 -11.45 10.47
C ASP A 341 -2.02 -11.10 10.48
N LEU A 342 -1.40 -11.21 11.65
CA LEU A 342 0.03 -11.00 11.84
C LEU A 342 0.83 -12.01 11.02
N SER A 343 1.80 -11.51 10.27
CA SER A 343 2.80 -12.33 9.61
C SER A 343 3.71 -13.01 10.63
N PHE A 344 4.43 -14.06 10.21
CA PHE A 344 5.42 -14.72 11.05
C PHE A 344 6.45 -13.74 11.61
N GLY A 345 6.98 -12.83 10.79
CA GLY A 345 7.95 -11.82 11.23
C GLY A 345 7.36 -10.86 12.25
N GLU A 346 6.12 -10.41 12.07
CA GLU A 346 5.43 -9.55 13.05
C GLU A 346 5.19 -10.28 14.38
N ASN A 347 4.79 -11.56 14.32
CA ASN A 347 4.62 -12.41 15.51
C ASN A 347 5.95 -12.70 16.22
N PHE A 348 7.05 -12.83 15.48
CA PHE A 348 8.38 -13.01 16.04
C PHE A 348 8.87 -11.73 16.73
N ILE A 349 8.67 -10.57 16.10
CA ILE A 349 9.03 -9.26 16.67
C ILE A 349 8.19 -8.97 17.92
N TYR A 350 6.90 -9.31 17.90
CA TYR A 350 6.00 -9.04 19.02
C TYR A 350 5.03 -10.22 19.23
N PRO A 351 5.36 -11.14 20.14
CA PRO A 351 4.57 -12.34 20.39
C PRO A 351 3.35 -12.01 21.25
N TYR A 352 2.38 -11.32 20.66
CA TYR A 352 1.21 -10.77 21.34
C TYR A 352 0.44 -11.82 22.15
N ASP A 353 0.17 -12.99 21.59
CA ASP A 353 -0.60 -14.03 22.27
C ASP A 353 0.11 -14.56 23.52
N VAL A 354 1.45 -14.68 23.45
CA VAL A 354 2.28 -15.04 24.61
C VAL A 354 2.21 -13.95 25.67
N LEU A 355 2.32 -12.68 25.28
CA LEU A 355 2.22 -11.54 26.20
C LEU A 355 0.85 -11.47 26.88
N GLN A 356 -0.24 -11.70 26.14
CA GLN A 356 -1.60 -11.75 26.71
C GLN A 356 -1.80 -12.94 27.65
N LEU A 357 -1.22 -14.10 27.33
CA LEU A 357 -1.26 -15.26 28.20
C LEU A 357 -0.47 -15.03 29.49
N LEU A 358 0.72 -14.43 29.40
CA LEU A 358 1.52 -14.02 30.57
C LEU A 358 0.78 -12.98 31.43
N LEU A 359 0.08 -12.02 30.82
CA LEU A 359 -0.77 -11.07 31.53
C LEU A 359 -1.92 -11.74 32.28
N LYS A 360 -2.60 -12.69 31.64
CA LYS A 360 -3.67 -13.47 32.30
C LYS A 360 -3.12 -14.30 33.45
N ILE A 361 -1.96 -14.94 33.28
CA ILE A 361 -1.31 -15.67 34.37
C ILE A 361 -0.97 -14.72 35.52
N LYS A 362 -0.36 -13.57 35.24
CA LYS A 362 -0.02 -12.55 36.24
C LYS A 362 -1.25 -12.07 37.03
N ASN A 363 -2.33 -11.75 36.33
CA ASN A 363 -3.56 -11.25 36.96
C ASN A 363 -4.35 -12.33 37.71
N ASN A 364 -4.09 -13.61 37.42
CA ASN A 364 -4.69 -14.74 38.11
C ASN A 364 -3.81 -15.26 39.28
N ILE A 365 -2.63 -14.69 39.53
CA ILE A 365 -1.87 -14.91 40.76
C ILE A 365 -2.47 -13.98 41.82
N PRO A 366 -3.09 -14.50 42.90
CA PRO A 366 -3.60 -13.65 43.97
C PRO A 366 -2.44 -12.88 44.61
N ASP A 367 -2.69 -11.62 45.00
CA ASP A 367 -1.75 -10.83 45.78
C ASP A 367 -1.25 -11.64 46.98
N SER A 368 0.06 -11.57 47.18
CA SER A 368 0.79 -12.29 48.20
C SER A 368 0.23 -11.98 49.59
N ASP A 369 -0.64 -12.84 50.09
CA ASP A 369 -0.85 -13.10 51.52
C ASP A 369 -1.63 -14.41 51.82
N THR A 370 -2.05 -15.20 50.81
CA THR A 370 -2.81 -16.45 51.03
C THR A 370 -2.47 -17.62 50.06
N VAL A 371 -1.20 -17.83 49.72
CA VAL A 371 -0.81 -18.97 48.85
C VAL A 371 0.13 -19.93 49.59
N SER A 372 -0.45 -20.87 50.34
CA SER A 372 0.24 -22.11 50.75
C SER A 372 -0.11 -23.33 49.90
N ASP A 373 -1.15 -23.29 49.05
CA ASP A 373 -1.74 -24.55 48.54
C ASP A 373 -2.03 -24.64 47.03
N ILE A 374 -1.31 -23.89 46.18
CA ILE A 374 -1.33 -24.16 44.72
C ILE A 374 0.10 -24.39 44.23
N SER A 375 0.57 -25.62 44.38
CA SER A 375 1.81 -26.11 43.78
C SER A 375 1.61 -26.41 42.29
N VAL A 376 1.61 -25.37 41.47
CA VAL A 376 2.14 -25.51 40.10
C VAL A 376 3.63 -25.19 40.23
N ASP A 377 4.46 -26.22 40.21
CA ASP A 377 5.91 -26.16 40.37
C ASP A 377 6.55 -25.50 39.12
N MET A 378 6.34 -24.20 38.96
CA MET A 378 6.99 -23.38 37.94
C MET A 378 8.27 -22.84 38.52
N SER A 379 9.41 -23.17 37.90
CA SER A 379 10.72 -22.79 38.43
C SER A 379 10.81 -21.26 38.64
N PRO A 380 11.47 -20.79 39.71
CA PRO A 380 11.68 -19.35 39.96
C PRO A 380 12.33 -18.64 38.76
N TYR A 381 13.13 -19.37 37.97
CA TYR A 381 13.73 -18.89 36.72
C TYR A 381 12.70 -18.63 35.62
N PHE A 382 11.64 -19.44 35.51
CA PHE A 382 10.56 -19.23 34.55
C PHE A 382 9.73 -17.98 34.89
N VAL A 383 9.43 -17.77 36.17
CA VAL A 383 8.71 -16.57 36.65
C VAL A 383 9.57 -15.30 36.51
N ALA A 384 10.87 -15.37 36.83
CA ALA A 384 11.78 -14.24 36.67
C ALA A 384 12.02 -13.89 35.18
N SER A 385 12.22 -14.89 34.32
CA SER A 385 12.42 -14.68 32.87
C SER A 385 11.17 -14.15 32.17
N SER A 386 9.98 -14.64 32.55
CA SER A 386 8.70 -14.11 32.02
C SER A 386 8.40 -12.69 32.48
N ASN A 387 8.74 -12.33 33.73
CA ASN A 387 8.63 -10.95 34.23
C ASN A 387 9.62 -10.00 33.55
N LEU A 388 10.88 -10.43 33.35
CA LEU A 388 11.88 -9.64 32.62
C LEU A 388 11.46 -9.44 31.16
N PHE A 389 11.00 -10.52 30.51
CA PHE A 389 10.49 -10.48 29.14
C PHE A 389 9.30 -9.52 29.02
N TYR A 390 8.33 -9.58 29.95
CA TYR A 390 7.20 -8.66 30.00
C TYR A 390 7.62 -7.21 30.24
N VAL A 391 8.53 -6.94 31.18
CA VAL A 391 9.00 -5.57 31.48
C VAL A 391 9.75 -4.97 30.28
N VAL A 392 10.61 -5.76 29.62
CA VAL A 392 11.31 -5.32 28.42
C VAL A 392 10.32 -4.99 27.30
N PHE A 393 9.38 -5.89 27.00
CA PHE A 393 8.42 -5.66 25.91
C PHE A 393 7.38 -4.58 26.22
N SER A 394 6.94 -4.43 27.46
CA SER A 394 6.01 -3.35 27.86
C SER A 394 6.66 -1.95 27.81
N TYR A 395 7.97 -1.84 28.09
CA TYR A 395 8.71 -0.58 27.91
C TYR A 395 8.94 -0.26 26.42
N VAL A 396 9.25 -1.29 25.62
CA VAL A 396 9.40 -1.17 24.17
C VAL A 396 8.05 -0.83 23.51
N GLU A 397 6.92 -1.33 24.01
CA GLU A 397 5.56 -1.05 23.53
C GLU A 397 5.20 0.45 23.59
N VAL A 398 5.61 1.14 24.65
CA VAL A 398 5.34 2.58 24.81
C VAL A 398 6.21 3.44 23.90
N THR A 399 7.40 2.96 23.52
CA THR A 399 8.44 3.76 22.87
C THR A 399 8.56 3.50 21.37
N VAL A 400 8.23 2.30 20.89
CA VAL A 400 8.49 1.86 19.51
C VAL A 400 7.22 1.86 18.66
N ARG A 401 7.08 2.87 17.78
CA ARG A 401 5.93 3.02 16.85
C ARG A 401 5.59 1.75 16.04
N PRO A 402 6.55 0.99 15.49
CA PRO A 402 6.27 -0.28 14.81
C PRO A 402 5.48 -1.30 15.65
N ILE A 403 5.82 -1.47 16.93
CA ILE A 403 5.15 -2.44 17.81
C ILE A 403 3.72 -2.02 18.11
N LYS A 404 3.48 -0.71 18.30
CA LYS A 404 2.13 -0.17 18.43
C LYS A 404 1.26 -0.44 17.20
N ASN A 405 1.85 -0.43 15.99
CA ASN A 405 1.13 -0.76 14.77
C ASN A 405 0.78 -2.26 14.69
N ILE A 406 1.70 -3.15 15.10
CA ILE A 406 1.46 -4.60 15.18
C ILE A 406 0.33 -4.90 16.17
N GLU A 407 0.38 -4.30 17.37
CA GLU A 407 -0.65 -4.47 18.38
C GLU A 407 -2.02 -3.96 17.89
N LYS A 408 -2.05 -2.77 17.27
CA LYS A 408 -3.28 -2.23 16.66
C LYS A 408 -3.83 -3.18 15.59
N LYS A 409 -2.98 -3.69 14.69
CA LYS A 409 -3.36 -4.64 13.64
C LYS A 409 -4.02 -5.89 14.24
N ARG A 410 -3.45 -6.46 15.31
CA ARG A 410 -4.01 -7.62 16.02
C ARG A 410 -5.35 -7.32 16.69
N LYS A 411 -5.50 -6.15 17.33
CA LYS A 411 -6.77 -5.71 17.92
C LYS A 411 -7.85 -5.51 16.86
N ASP A 412 -7.51 -4.85 15.76
CA ASP A 412 -8.42 -4.61 14.64
C ASP A 412 -8.87 -5.95 14.02
N TYR A 413 -7.96 -6.90 13.89
CA TYR A 413 -8.25 -8.28 13.47
C TYR A 413 -9.25 -9.00 14.37
N GLN A 414 -9.04 -8.98 15.70
CA GLN A 414 -9.98 -9.59 16.64
C GLN A 414 -11.37 -8.93 16.60
N LYS A 415 -11.43 -7.60 16.47
CA LYS A 415 -12.69 -6.85 16.37
C LYS A 415 -13.43 -7.18 15.08
N ALA A 416 -12.73 -7.20 13.95
CA ALA A 416 -13.29 -7.58 12.65
C ALA A 416 -13.87 -9.00 12.68
N LYS A 417 -13.16 -9.96 13.28
CA LYS A 417 -13.66 -11.33 13.48
C LYS A 417 -14.94 -11.37 14.32
N LYS A 418 -15.02 -10.57 15.39
CA LYS A 418 -16.23 -10.46 16.21
C LYS A 418 -17.40 -9.85 15.44
N ILE A 419 -17.15 -8.79 14.68
CA ILE A 419 -18.16 -8.16 13.80
C ILE A 419 -18.67 -9.17 12.77
N LEU A 420 -17.76 -9.89 12.11
CA LEU A 420 -18.10 -10.94 11.16
C LEU A 420 -18.98 -12.03 11.78
N SER A 421 -18.63 -12.52 12.97
CA SER A 421 -19.46 -13.52 13.66
C SER A 421 -20.87 -13.02 13.96
N LEU A 422 -21.01 -11.77 14.40
CA LEU A 422 -22.31 -11.16 14.68
C LEU A 422 -23.16 -11.01 13.41
N ILE A 423 -22.53 -10.63 12.29
CA ILE A 423 -23.22 -10.54 11.00
C ILE A 423 -23.68 -11.94 10.57
N CYS A 424 -22.77 -12.92 10.52
CA CYS A 424 -23.09 -14.28 10.09
C CYS A 424 -24.12 -14.99 10.98
N ASP A 425 -24.18 -14.68 12.28
CA ASP A 425 -25.19 -15.21 13.20
C ASP A 425 -26.61 -14.73 12.88
N GLN A 426 -26.74 -13.51 12.34
CA GLN A 426 -28.03 -12.90 12.00
C GLN A 426 -28.54 -13.35 10.62
N MET A 427 -27.64 -13.68 9.70
CA MET A 427 -27.96 -14.02 8.30
C MET A 427 -28.68 -15.36 8.06
N GLY A 428 -28.81 -16.20 9.10
CA GLY A 428 -29.47 -17.49 8.99
C GLY A 428 -28.79 -18.45 7.99
N THR A 429 -29.58 -19.34 7.38
CA THR A 429 -29.12 -20.41 6.46
C THR A 429 -29.43 -20.15 4.99
N SER A 430 -29.84 -18.93 4.62
CA SER A 430 -30.22 -18.61 3.24
C SER A 430 -29.00 -18.58 2.31
N ASN A 431 -28.89 -19.58 1.45
CA ASN A 431 -27.66 -19.83 0.69
C ASN A 431 -27.33 -18.78 -0.39
N HIS A 432 -28.27 -17.94 -0.86
CA HIS A 432 -28.03 -17.07 -2.02
C HIS A 432 -27.21 -15.81 -1.74
N HIS A 433 -27.21 -15.33 -0.49
CA HIS A 433 -26.55 -14.06 -0.11
C HIS A 433 -25.04 -14.15 0.09
N TYR A 434 -24.48 -15.36 0.06
CA TYR A 434 -23.05 -15.58 0.34
C TYR A 434 -22.19 -15.70 -0.90
N ARG A 435 -22.77 -15.88 -2.10
CA ARG A 435 -22.01 -16.29 -3.30
C ARG A 435 -20.91 -15.30 -3.64
N ARG A 436 -21.23 -14.01 -3.74
CA ARG A 436 -20.27 -12.97 -4.13
C ARG A 436 -19.15 -12.80 -3.08
N GLN A 437 -19.53 -12.76 -1.81
CA GLN A 437 -18.64 -12.54 -0.67
C GLN A 437 -17.72 -13.73 -0.47
N LEU A 438 -18.20 -14.95 -0.69
CA LEU A 438 -17.39 -16.15 -0.62
C LEU A 438 -16.27 -16.14 -1.67
N PHE A 439 -16.57 -15.79 -2.92
CA PHE A 439 -15.53 -15.71 -3.96
C PHE A 439 -14.56 -14.55 -3.73
N GLU A 440 -15.07 -13.38 -3.31
CA GLU A 440 -14.21 -12.25 -2.94
C GLU A 440 -13.25 -12.63 -1.80
N ALA A 441 -13.73 -13.35 -0.78
CA ALA A 441 -12.90 -13.81 0.33
C ALA A 441 -11.79 -14.77 -0.12
N VAL A 442 -12.06 -15.65 -1.11
CA VAL A 442 -11.06 -16.54 -1.71
C VAL A 442 -9.99 -15.75 -2.45
N LEU A 443 -10.38 -14.76 -3.26
CA LEU A 443 -9.45 -13.89 -3.99
C LEU A 443 -8.53 -13.09 -3.06
N GLN A 444 -9.04 -12.71 -1.89
CA GLN A 444 -8.29 -11.99 -0.86
C GLN A 444 -7.53 -12.92 0.11
N ASP A 445 -7.66 -14.24 -0.01
CA ASP A 445 -7.14 -15.25 0.92
C ASP A 445 -7.56 -15.01 2.39
N THR A 446 -8.81 -14.59 2.59
CA THR A 446 -9.41 -14.31 3.91
C THR A 446 -10.19 -15.52 4.40
N HIS A 447 -9.47 -16.49 4.98
CA HIS A 447 -10.05 -17.75 5.45
C HIS A 447 -11.09 -17.59 6.56
N GLU A 448 -11.06 -16.53 7.35
CA GLU A 448 -12.00 -16.27 8.45
C GLU A 448 -13.42 -16.04 7.93
N VAL A 449 -13.54 -15.32 6.82
CA VAL A 449 -14.83 -15.08 6.14
C VAL A 449 -15.33 -16.37 5.51
N VAL A 450 -14.44 -17.13 4.86
CA VAL A 450 -14.78 -18.43 4.28
C VAL A 450 -15.26 -19.41 5.35
N ASP A 451 -14.55 -19.51 6.48
CA ASP A 451 -14.89 -20.37 7.61
C ASP A 451 -16.26 -19.99 8.19
N ALA A 452 -16.50 -18.70 8.43
CA ALA A 452 -17.78 -18.22 8.96
C ALA A 452 -18.96 -18.54 8.01
N ILE A 453 -18.77 -18.37 6.69
CA ILE A 453 -19.80 -18.69 5.69
C ILE A 453 -20.03 -20.21 5.60
N LEU A 454 -18.96 -21.01 5.51
CA LEU A 454 -19.07 -22.46 5.40
C LEU A 454 -19.66 -23.09 6.66
N PHE A 455 -19.37 -22.54 7.84
CA PHE A 455 -19.96 -22.99 9.11
C PHE A 455 -21.48 -22.82 9.13
N LYS A 456 -22.00 -21.69 8.61
CA LYS A 456 -23.44 -21.42 8.54
C LYS A 456 -24.13 -22.14 7.39
N SER A 457 -23.47 -22.21 6.25
CA SER A 457 -24.03 -22.79 5.03
C SER A 457 -23.00 -23.67 4.30
N PRO A 458 -22.79 -24.93 4.74
CA PRO A 458 -21.79 -25.82 4.14
C PRO A 458 -22.02 -26.12 2.65
N ALA A 459 -23.26 -25.99 2.17
CA ALA A 459 -23.62 -26.25 0.77
C ALA A 459 -22.97 -25.27 -0.23
N THR A 460 -22.55 -24.08 0.24
CA THR A 460 -21.97 -23.03 -0.62
C THR A 460 -20.61 -23.41 -1.18
N ILE A 461 -19.92 -24.42 -0.63
CA ILE A 461 -18.65 -24.96 -1.19
C ILE A 461 -18.79 -25.42 -2.65
N ASN A 462 -20.00 -25.82 -3.06
CA ASN A 462 -20.28 -26.29 -4.42
C ASN A 462 -20.78 -25.17 -5.34
N TYR A 463 -20.80 -23.92 -4.88
CA TYR A 463 -21.08 -22.81 -5.76
C TYR A 463 -19.95 -22.61 -6.75
N ASN A 464 -20.34 -22.36 -7.99
CA ASN A 464 -19.43 -22.02 -9.05
C ASN A 464 -19.42 -20.51 -9.23
N ASP A 465 -18.32 -19.94 -9.70
CA ASP A 465 -18.25 -18.55 -10.13
C ASP A 465 -18.87 -18.39 -11.54
N GLU A 466 -18.55 -17.30 -12.22
CA GLU A 466 -18.99 -17.05 -13.60
C GLU A 466 -18.25 -17.92 -14.62
N GLU A 467 -17.02 -18.33 -14.32
CA GLU A 467 -16.19 -19.20 -15.16
C GLU A 467 -16.48 -20.70 -14.94
N GLY A 468 -17.29 -21.03 -13.94
CA GLY A 468 -17.66 -22.41 -13.60
C GLY A 468 -16.77 -23.06 -12.54
N TYR A 469 -15.83 -22.32 -11.94
CA TYR A 469 -14.94 -22.79 -10.90
C TYR A 469 -15.57 -22.66 -9.51
N ASN A 470 -15.45 -23.70 -8.70
CA ASN A 470 -15.84 -23.62 -7.29
C ASN A 470 -14.71 -23.06 -6.40
N ILE A 471 -14.99 -22.87 -5.11
CA ILE A 471 -14.02 -22.29 -4.18
C ILE A 471 -12.74 -23.14 -4.01
N ILE A 472 -12.85 -24.46 -4.21
CA ILE A 472 -11.69 -25.36 -4.15
C ILE A 472 -10.76 -25.05 -5.32
N GLN A 473 -11.30 -25.05 -6.54
CA GLN A 473 -10.54 -24.72 -7.75
C GLN A 473 -9.99 -23.29 -7.69
N LEU A 474 -10.80 -22.32 -7.26
CA LEU A 474 -10.37 -20.92 -7.13
C LEU A 474 -9.29 -20.72 -6.08
N SER A 475 -9.32 -21.45 -4.96
CA SER A 475 -8.25 -21.38 -3.97
C SER A 475 -6.90 -21.83 -4.56
N ILE A 476 -6.93 -22.81 -5.46
CA ILE A 476 -5.76 -23.34 -6.17
C ILE A 476 -5.26 -22.35 -7.23
N ILE A 477 -6.17 -21.86 -8.08
CA ILE A 477 -5.85 -20.92 -9.17
C ILE A 477 -5.27 -19.62 -8.60
N ASN A 478 -5.85 -19.10 -7.51
CA ASN A 478 -5.46 -17.81 -6.92
C ASN A 478 -4.39 -17.91 -5.82
N ARG A 479 -3.79 -19.08 -5.60
CA ARG A 479 -2.76 -19.28 -4.54
C ARG A 479 -3.27 -18.81 -3.16
N ALA A 480 -4.55 -19.06 -2.87
CA ALA A 480 -5.16 -18.69 -1.60
C ALA A 480 -4.79 -19.73 -0.54
N GLU A 481 -3.55 -19.65 -0.03
CA GLU A 481 -2.95 -20.64 0.85
C GLU A 481 -3.73 -20.84 2.15
N LYS A 482 -4.19 -19.76 2.79
CA LYS A 482 -4.93 -19.85 4.06
C LYS A 482 -6.30 -20.48 3.86
N VAL A 483 -6.99 -20.09 2.79
CA VAL A 483 -8.29 -20.67 2.43
C VAL A 483 -8.13 -22.14 2.05
N TYR A 484 -7.11 -22.49 1.27
CA TYR A 484 -6.79 -23.88 0.94
C TYR A 484 -6.53 -24.70 2.21
N ASN A 485 -5.70 -24.20 3.13
CA ASN A 485 -5.41 -24.87 4.40
C ASN A 485 -6.67 -25.07 5.26
N LEU A 486 -7.64 -24.17 5.20
CA LEU A 486 -8.93 -24.36 5.88
C LEU A 486 -9.72 -25.54 5.28
N ILE A 487 -9.76 -25.67 3.96
CA ILE A 487 -10.61 -26.65 3.26
C ILE A 487 -9.88 -27.95 2.85
N HIS A 488 -8.56 -28.04 3.00
CA HIS A 488 -7.77 -29.18 2.48
C HIS A 488 -8.25 -30.52 3.05
N HIS A 489 -8.54 -30.58 4.37
CA HIS A 489 -9.08 -31.79 5.00
C HIS A 489 -10.45 -32.19 4.44
N ILE A 490 -11.25 -31.24 3.95
CA ILE A 490 -12.55 -31.51 3.32
C ILE A 490 -12.32 -32.12 1.93
N ILE A 491 -11.34 -31.59 1.18
CA ILE A 491 -10.94 -32.11 -0.14
C ILE A 491 -10.40 -33.54 0.01
N GLU A 492 -9.51 -33.78 0.96
CA GLU A 492 -8.90 -35.09 1.22
C GLU A 492 -9.91 -36.17 1.65
N ARG A 493 -11.02 -35.79 2.26
CA ARG A 493 -12.03 -36.78 2.71
C ARG A 493 -13.03 -37.14 1.63
N LYS A 494 -13.24 -36.29 0.62
CA LYS A 494 -14.29 -36.45 -0.36
C LYS A 494 -13.72 -36.64 -1.77
N GLU A 495 -13.88 -37.86 -2.30
CA GLU A 495 -13.41 -38.23 -3.64
C GLU A 495 -13.93 -37.29 -4.74
N SER A 496 -15.22 -36.93 -4.69
CA SER A 496 -15.82 -35.98 -5.66
C SER A 496 -15.11 -34.62 -5.72
N TYR A 497 -14.44 -34.20 -4.64
CA TYR A 497 -13.69 -32.94 -4.60
C TYR A 497 -12.26 -33.09 -5.11
N ARG A 498 -11.64 -34.25 -4.89
CA ARG A 498 -10.35 -34.54 -5.54
C ARG A 498 -10.52 -34.62 -7.05
N ASP A 499 -11.60 -35.21 -7.53
CA ASP A 499 -11.83 -35.50 -8.96
C ASP A 499 -12.49 -34.36 -9.73
N LEU A 500 -12.46 -33.16 -9.15
CA LEU A 500 -12.89 -31.95 -9.86
C LEU A 500 -12.03 -31.73 -11.11
N ILE A 501 -12.72 -31.53 -12.21
CA ILE A 501 -12.17 -31.16 -13.52
C ILE A 501 -12.87 -29.89 -14.01
N ASP A 502 -12.15 -29.08 -14.78
CA ASP A 502 -12.74 -27.93 -15.47
C ASP A 502 -13.26 -28.30 -16.87
N TYR A 503 -13.79 -27.30 -17.60
CA TYR A 503 -14.26 -27.50 -18.97
C TYR A 503 -13.16 -27.98 -19.94
N SER A 504 -11.88 -27.73 -19.64
CA SER A 504 -10.73 -28.17 -20.42
C SER A 504 -10.19 -29.53 -19.97
N GLU A 505 -10.90 -30.24 -19.10
CA GLU A 505 -10.48 -31.49 -18.45
C GLU A 505 -9.19 -31.34 -17.61
N ASN A 506 -8.90 -30.12 -17.15
CA ASN A 506 -7.83 -29.88 -16.19
C ASN A 506 -8.30 -30.33 -14.80
N ASN A 507 -7.60 -31.31 -14.23
CA ASN A 507 -7.75 -31.63 -12.80
C ASN A 507 -7.12 -30.54 -11.92
N LEU A 508 -7.31 -30.65 -10.59
CA LEU A 508 -6.75 -29.70 -9.62
C LEU A 508 -5.24 -29.42 -9.77
N VAL A 509 -4.46 -30.43 -10.16
CA VAL A 509 -3.00 -30.30 -10.31
C VAL A 509 -2.64 -29.56 -11.61
N HIS A 510 -3.40 -29.75 -12.69
CA HIS A 510 -3.26 -28.92 -13.90
C HIS A 510 -3.54 -27.45 -13.58
N LEU A 511 -4.57 -27.16 -12.77
CA LEU A 511 -4.89 -25.80 -12.35
C LEU A 511 -3.77 -25.18 -11.49
N ALA A 512 -3.17 -25.94 -10.58
CA ALA A 512 -1.97 -25.52 -9.85
C ALA A 512 -0.76 -25.33 -10.77
N GLY A 513 -0.72 -26.05 -11.90
CA GLY A 513 0.31 -25.95 -12.92
C GLY A 513 0.25 -24.67 -13.77
N ARG A 514 -0.90 -24.00 -13.84
CA ARG A 514 -1.04 -22.73 -14.58
C ARG A 514 -0.32 -21.62 -13.86
N LEU A 515 0.27 -20.67 -14.59
CA LEU A 515 0.87 -19.49 -13.98
C LEU A 515 -0.18 -18.71 -13.18
N ALA A 516 0.18 -18.26 -11.97
CA ALA A 516 -0.73 -17.48 -11.14
C ALA A 516 -1.16 -16.17 -11.83
N PRO A 517 -2.37 -15.66 -11.53
CA PRO A 517 -2.81 -14.35 -12.00
C PRO A 517 -1.83 -13.21 -11.70
N SER A 518 -1.79 -12.18 -12.55
CA SER A 518 -0.80 -11.08 -12.46
C SER A 518 -0.77 -10.38 -11.09
N PHE A 519 -1.94 -10.15 -10.48
CA PHE A 519 -2.04 -9.50 -9.17
C PHE A 519 -1.43 -10.32 -8.00
N ILE A 520 -1.16 -11.62 -8.22
CA ILE A 520 -0.41 -12.48 -7.30
C ILE A 520 1.09 -12.39 -7.62
N LEU A 521 1.44 -12.48 -8.91
CA LEU A 521 2.84 -12.38 -9.37
C LEU A 521 3.50 -11.05 -8.96
N GLU A 522 2.74 -9.95 -8.96
CA GLU A 522 3.22 -8.61 -8.55
C GLU A 522 3.57 -8.52 -7.05
N ARG A 523 3.10 -9.44 -6.20
CA ARG A 523 3.34 -9.39 -4.75
C ARG A 523 4.74 -9.87 -4.37
N THR A 524 5.40 -10.62 -5.23
CA THR A 524 6.68 -11.26 -4.93
C THR A 524 7.83 -10.58 -5.64
N THR A 525 8.88 -10.28 -4.89
CA THR A 525 10.11 -9.71 -5.43
C THR A 525 11.04 -10.82 -5.93
N GLY A 526 11.40 -10.80 -7.21
CA GLY A 526 12.42 -11.66 -7.80
C GLY A 526 11.87 -12.96 -8.42
N ALA A 527 12.23 -13.19 -9.68
CA ALA A 527 11.75 -14.33 -10.47
C ALA A 527 12.08 -15.70 -9.85
N ALA A 528 13.25 -15.84 -9.21
CA ALA A 528 13.66 -17.09 -8.56
C ALA A 528 12.81 -17.43 -7.33
N LEU A 529 12.51 -16.43 -6.48
CA LEU A 529 11.66 -16.61 -5.31
C LEU A 529 10.21 -16.89 -5.72
N GLN A 530 9.73 -16.22 -6.78
CA GLN A 530 8.41 -16.49 -7.32
C GLN A 530 8.31 -17.92 -7.87
N LEU A 531 9.30 -18.38 -8.65
CA LEU A 531 9.33 -19.75 -9.14
C LEU A 531 9.38 -20.78 -8.01
N GLN A 532 10.15 -20.51 -6.95
CA GLN A 532 10.22 -21.38 -5.78
C GLN A 532 8.85 -21.53 -5.11
N ARG A 533 8.08 -20.44 -4.96
CA ARG A 533 6.72 -20.49 -4.42
C ARG A 533 5.76 -21.27 -5.31
N GLU A 534 5.78 -21.03 -6.62
CA GLU A 534 4.95 -21.77 -7.57
C GLU A 534 5.23 -23.27 -7.55
N LEU A 535 6.51 -23.66 -7.46
CA LEU A 535 6.91 -25.07 -7.34
C LEU A 535 6.44 -25.69 -6.02
N LEU A 536 6.59 -24.99 -4.89
CA LEU A 536 6.12 -25.48 -3.60
C LEU A 536 4.61 -25.66 -3.60
N TRP A 537 3.86 -24.69 -4.13
CA TRP A 537 2.42 -24.79 -4.27
C TRP A 537 2.00 -25.98 -5.12
N TYR A 538 2.65 -26.15 -6.28
CA TYR A 538 2.39 -27.26 -7.19
C TYR A 538 2.66 -28.62 -6.50
N GLU A 539 3.75 -28.75 -5.75
CA GLU A 539 4.05 -29.97 -4.98
C GLU A 539 3.06 -30.22 -3.83
N GLU A 540 2.56 -29.18 -3.16
CA GLU A 540 1.52 -29.34 -2.14
C GLU A 540 0.20 -29.86 -2.74
N VAL A 541 -0.26 -29.29 -3.86
CA VAL A 541 -1.50 -29.73 -4.51
C VAL A 541 -1.37 -31.13 -5.11
N LYS A 542 -0.18 -31.53 -5.57
CA LYS A 542 0.08 -32.91 -6.05
C LYS A 542 -0.20 -33.98 -5.01
N LYS A 543 -0.02 -33.68 -3.71
CA LYS A 543 -0.27 -34.64 -2.62
C LYS A 543 -1.73 -35.09 -2.54
N LEU A 544 -2.66 -34.28 -3.10
CA LEU A 544 -4.08 -34.62 -3.17
C LEU A 544 -4.38 -35.75 -4.16
N LYS A 545 -3.46 -36.08 -5.06
CA LYS A 545 -3.68 -37.01 -6.18
C LYS A 545 -2.83 -38.25 -6.08
N PHE A 546 -3.40 -39.38 -6.53
CA PHE A 546 -2.64 -40.61 -6.64
C PHE A 546 -1.63 -40.53 -7.79
N PRO A 547 -0.48 -41.21 -7.70
CA PRO A 547 0.57 -41.13 -8.73
C PRO A 547 0.11 -41.48 -10.16
N LEU A 548 -0.90 -42.34 -10.31
CA LEU A 548 -1.48 -42.68 -11.61
C LEU A 548 -2.26 -41.52 -12.23
N GLU A 549 -2.94 -40.71 -11.42
CA GLU A 549 -3.77 -39.58 -11.86
C GLU A 549 -2.93 -38.38 -12.30
N LEU A 550 -1.66 -38.31 -11.87
CA LEU A 550 -0.70 -37.33 -12.35
C LEU A 550 -0.31 -37.56 -13.83
N ARG A 551 -0.71 -38.68 -14.43
CA ARG A 551 -0.54 -38.97 -15.87
C ARG A 551 -1.80 -38.66 -16.68
N ASN A 552 -2.90 -38.27 -16.04
CA ASN A 552 -4.10 -37.88 -16.75
C ASN A 552 -3.79 -36.66 -17.62
N MET A 553 -4.32 -36.69 -18.84
CA MET A 553 -4.13 -35.62 -19.80
C MET A 553 -5.38 -34.76 -19.87
N ASN A 554 -5.20 -33.46 -20.05
CA ASN A 554 -6.29 -32.54 -20.35
C ASN A 554 -6.70 -32.62 -21.83
N LYS A 555 -7.65 -31.78 -22.27
CA LYS A 555 -8.09 -31.71 -23.68
C LYS A 555 -6.97 -31.37 -24.67
N ASN A 556 -5.89 -30.74 -24.21
CA ASN A 556 -4.72 -30.41 -25.02
C ASN A 556 -3.69 -31.54 -25.06
N MET A 557 -3.99 -32.72 -24.50
CA MET A 557 -3.07 -33.85 -24.36
C MET A 557 -1.83 -33.53 -23.52
N GLU A 558 -1.95 -32.58 -22.60
CA GLU A 558 -0.89 -32.19 -21.67
C GLU A 558 -1.13 -32.87 -20.32
N THR A 559 -0.07 -33.37 -19.69
CA THR A 559 -0.08 -33.76 -18.27
C THR A 559 0.08 -32.53 -17.37
N PRO A 560 -0.22 -32.60 -16.06
CA PRO A 560 -0.05 -31.46 -15.16
C PRO A 560 1.39 -30.91 -15.17
N GLN A 561 2.38 -31.80 -15.27
CA GLN A 561 3.79 -31.40 -15.33
C GLN A 561 4.11 -30.65 -16.62
N MET A 562 3.54 -31.06 -17.76
CA MET A 562 3.74 -30.38 -19.03
C MET A 562 3.16 -28.98 -19.00
N VAL A 563 1.98 -28.79 -18.40
CA VAL A 563 1.38 -27.47 -18.19
C VAL A 563 2.29 -26.60 -17.33
N PHE A 564 2.76 -27.11 -16.18
CA PHE A 564 3.68 -26.36 -15.31
C PHE A 564 4.94 -25.90 -16.04
N THR A 565 5.62 -26.81 -16.72
CA THR A 565 6.85 -26.53 -17.48
C THR A 565 6.61 -25.51 -18.61
N ARG A 566 5.47 -25.59 -19.30
CA ARG A 566 5.14 -24.66 -20.39
C ARG A 566 4.87 -23.26 -19.87
N GLU A 567 4.03 -23.13 -18.84
CA GLU A 567 3.58 -21.85 -18.27
C GLU A 567 4.69 -21.11 -17.50
N HIS A 568 5.63 -21.83 -16.88
CA HIS A 568 6.70 -21.24 -16.07
C HIS A 568 8.04 -21.13 -16.80
N ARG A 569 8.09 -21.43 -18.11
CA ARG A 569 9.33 -21.45 -18.91
C ARG A 569 10.13 -20.15 -18.82
N ASP A 570 9.46 -19.02 -18.93
CA ASP A 570 10.15 -17.72 -18.93
C ASP A 570 10.55 -17.30 -17.52
N LEU A 571 9.73 -17.63 -16.52
CA LEU A 571 10.07 -17.42 -15.10
C LEU A 571 11.32 -18.22 -14.68
N ILE A 572 11.51 -19.43 -15.23
CA ILE A 572 12.73 -20.23 -15.04
C ILE A 572 13.96 -19.52 -15.61
N LYS A 573 13.88 -18.99 -16.83
CA LYS A 573 15.00 -18.25 -17.45
C LYS A 573 15.35 -16.99 -16.67
N GLU A 574 14.34 -16.25 -16.24
CA GLU A 574 14.52 -15.05 -15.43
C GLU A 574 15.09 -15.38 -14.05
N GLY A 575 14.59 -16.44 -13.41
CA GLY A 575 15.09 -16.95 -12.13
C GLY A 575 16.54 -17.42 -12.22
N GLU A 576 16.90 -18.16 -13.27
CA GLU A 576 18.27 -18.57 -13.55
C GLU A 576 19.20 -17.35 -13.69
N ASN A 577 18.80 -16.37 -14.51
CA ASN A 577 19.59 -15.15 -14.71
C ASN A 577 19.74 -14.36 -13.40
N TRP A 578 18.67 -14.28 -12.60
CA TRP A 578 18.68 -13.60 -11.30
C TRP A 578 19.64 -14.29 -10.31
N ILE A 579 19.59 -15.62 -10.18
CA ILE A 579 20.49 -16.37 -9.28
C ILE A 579 21.94 -16.22 -9.74
N LYS A 580 22.21 -16.35 -11.05
CA LYS A 580 23.58 -16.22 -11.60
C LYS A 580 24.18 -14.85 -11.32
N LYS A 581 23.47 -13.77 -11.64
CA LYS A 581 23.94 -12.39 -11.40
C LYS A 581 24.19 -12.10 -9.91
N THR A 582 23.30 -12.59 -9.05
CA THR A 582 23.43 -12.45 -7.60
C THR A 582 24.65 -13.22 -7.09
N ALA A 583 24.80 -14.49 -7.49
CA ALA A 583 25.94 -15.32 -7.10
C ALA A 583 27.28 -14.78 -7.62
N GLU A 584 27.34 -14.25 -8.84
CA GLU A 584 28.52 -13.57 -9.39
C GLU A 584 28.90 -12.34 -8.56
N SER A 585 27.93 -11.47 -8.27
CA SER A 585 28.15 -10.25 -7.49
C SER A 585 28.64 -10.58 -6.07
N CYS A 586 27.98 -11.52 -5.40
CA CYS A 586 28.37 -11.96 -4.06
C CYS A 586 29.71 -12.70 -4.03
N SER A 587 30.03 -13.48 -5.07
CA SER A 587 31.35 -14.12 -5.22
C SER A 587 32.46 -13.09 -5.31
N ILE A 588 32.27 -12.02 -6.10
CA ILE A 588 33.24 -10.93 -6.22
C ILE A 588 33.44 -10.24 -4.85
N THR A 589 32.35 -9.90 -4.16
CA THR A 589 32.43 -9.29 -2.82
C THR A 589 33.12 -10.21 -1.81
N ALA A 590 32.79 -11.50 -1.78
CA ALA A 590 33.42 -12.47 -0.90
C ALA A 590 34.92 -12.61 -1.19
N ALA A 591 35.31 -12.67 -2.47
CA ALA A 591 36.72 -12.71 -2.87
C ALA A 591 37.49 -11.45 -2.48
N LEU A 592 36.86 -10.26 -2.57
CA LEU A 592 37.46 -9.01 -2.09
C LEU A 592 37.67 -9.03 -0.58
N ILE A 593 36.68 -9.49 0.20
CA ILE A 593 36.79 -9.64 1.66
C ILE A 593 37.92 -10.61 2.00
N VAL A 594 37.96 -11.79 1.38
CA VAL A 594 39.04 -12.77 1.55
C VAL A 594 40.39 -12.13 1.27
N THR A 595 40.52 -11.36 0.19
CA THR A 595 41.79 -10.70 -0.18
C THR A 595 42.22 -9.66 0.86
N VAL A 596 41.31 -8.81 1.32
CA VAL A 596 41.59 -7.75 2.31
C VAL A 596 41.95 -8.36 3.67
N VAL A 597 41.17 -9.34 4.13
CA VAL A 597 41.35 -10.01 5.43
C VAL A 597 42.62 -10.86 5.43
N PHE A 598 42.94 -11.52 4.31
CA PHE A 598 44.19 -12.24 4.12
C PHE A 598 45.40 -11.30 4.15
N ALA A 599 45.33 -10.16 3.46
CA ALA A 599 46.37 -9.14 3.53
C ALA A 599 46.57 -8.64 4.97
N ALA A 600 45.47 -8.31 5.68
CA ALA A 600 45.50 -7.87 7.07
C ALA A 600 46.07 -8.92 8.05
N ALA A 601 45.94 -10.22 7.73
CA ALA A 601 46.55 -11.29 8.51
C ALA A 601 48.08 -11.32 8.41
N ILE A 602 48.64 -10.91 7.27
CA ILE A 602 50.10 -10.86 7.03
C ILE A 602 50.66 -9.52 7.48
N THR A 603 49.96 -8.42 7.21
CA THR A 603 50.33 -7.07 7.65
C THR A 603 49.67 -6.73 8.98
N VAL A 604 49.97 -7.52 10.01
CA VAL A 604 49.37 -7.35 11.34
C VAL A 604 49.60 -5.93 11.90
N PRO A 605 48.63 -5.34 12.62
CA PRO A 605 48.78 -4.03 13.23
C PRO A 605 50.02 -3.96 14.14
N GLY A 606 50.85 -2.94 13.94
CA GLY A 606 52.13 -2.77 14.67
C GLY A 606 53.30 -3.59 14.11
N GLY A 607 53.09 -4.40 13.08
CA GLY A 607 54.13 -5.21 12.46
C GLY A 607 54.56 -6.42 13.31
N SER A 608 55.59 -7.11 12.84
CA SER A 608 56.20 -8.25 13.52
C SER A 608 57.64 -7.93 13.89
N ASN A 609 58.09 -8.44 15.04
CA ASN A 609 59.49 -8.32 15.44
C ASN A 609 60.39 -9.03 14.42
N GLN A 610 61.40 -8.33 13.87
CA GLN A 610 62.24 -8.83 12.79
C GLN A 610 63.09 -10.06 13.18
N GLU A 611 63.43 -10.22 14.47
CA GLU A 611 64.22 -11.35 14.97
C GLU A 611 63.39 -12.58 15.35
N SER A 612 62.12 -12.41 15.73
CA SER A 612 61.29 -13.49 16.29
C SER A 612 60.02 -13.80 15.48
N GLY A 613 59.61 -12.92 14.56
CA GLY A 613 58.37 -13.06 13.78
C GLY A 613 57.08 -12.90 14.60
N ILE A 614 57.18 -12.57 15.89
CA ILE A 614 56.01 -12.43 16.78
C ILE A 614 55.40 -11.03 16.61
N PRO A 615 54.05 -10.91 16.51
CA PRO A 615 53.37 -9.62 16.46
C PRO A 615 53.65 -8.75 17.69
N VAL A 616 53.95 -7.46 17.47
CA VAL A 616 54.35 -6.51 18.52
C VAL A 616 53.26 -6.35 19.59
N PHE A 617 51.99 -6.33 19.19
CA PHE A 617 50.84 -6.13 20.10
C PHE A 617 50.21 -7.42 20.63
N LYS A 618 50.91 -8.57 20.59
CA LYS A 618 50.34 -9.88 21.00
C LYS A 618 49.69 -9.89 22.39
N LYS A 619 50.16 -9.05 23.32
CA LYS A 619 49.66 -8.99 24.71
C LYS A 619 48.44 -8.08 24.89
N GLU A 620 48.10 -7.26 23.90
CA GLU A 620 46.98 -6.34 23.95
C GLU A 620 45.66 -7.06 23.64
N THR A 621 44.62 -6.77 24.42
CA THR A 621 43.28 -7.36 24.22
C THR A 621 42.68 -6.96 22.87
N ALA A 622 42.94 -5.73 22.41
CA ALA A 622 42.52 -5.24 21.11
C ALA A 622 43.10 -6.07 19.95
N PHE A 623 44.36 -6.51 20.08
CA PHE A 623 45.00 -7.37 19.07
C PHE A 623 44.37 -8.76 19.03
N LEU A 624 44.02 -9.33 20.18
CA LEU A 624 43.32 -10.61 20.26
C LEU A 624 41.94 -10.53 19.59
N VAL A 625 41.16 -9.47 19.87
CA VAL A 625 39.86 -9.24 19.22
C VAL A 625 40.02 -9.08 17.71
N PHE A 626 41.02 -8.31 17.26
CA PHE A 626 41.34 -8.19 15.84
C PHE A 626 41.66 -9.55 15.20
N ALA A 627 42.57 -10.32 15.78
CA ALA A 627 43.03 -11.59 15.21
C ALA A 627 41.89 -12.62 15.12
N VAL A 628 41.04 -12.70 16.16
CA VAL A 628 39.87 -13.59 16.18
C VAL A 628 38.85 -13.16 15.14
N SER A 629 38.49 -11.88 15.07
CA SER A 629 37.55 -11.35 14.08
C SER A 629 38.06 -11.52 12.64
N ASN A 630 39.36 -11.31 12.40
CA ASN A 630 39.99 -11.50 11.10
C ASN A 630 39.93 -12.98 10.67
N ALA A 631 40.18 -13.91 11.59
CA ALA A 631 40.04 -15.34 11.32
C ALA A 631 38.58 -15.71 10.99
N PHE A 632 37.61 -15.28 11.80
CA PHE A 632 36.19 -15.52 11.53
C PHE A 632 35.73 -14.96 10.18
N SER A 633 36.15 -13.72 9.86
CA SER A 633 35.84 -13.09 8.58
C SER A 633 36.43 -13.88 7.40
N LEU A 634 37.66 -14.39 7.54
CA LEU A 634 38.30 -15.19 6.48
C LEU A 634 37.57 -16.51 6.24
N PHE A 635 37.22 -17.24 7.31
CA PHE A 635 36.51 -18.51 7.20
C PHE A 635 35.11 -18.34 6.62
N THR A 636 34.36 -17.35 7.11
CA THR A 636 33.00 -17.08 6.63
C THR A 636 33.00 -16.61 5.18
N ALA A 637 33.89 -15.68 4.81
CA ALA A 637 33.99 -15.21 3.43
C ALA A 637 34.49 -16.29 2.46
N SER A 638 35.44 -17.13 2.87
CA SER A 638 35.91 -18.26 2.04
C SER A 638 34.81 -19.31 1.84
N THR A 639 34.05 -19.60 2.89
CA THR A 639 32.89 -20.51 2.81
C THR A 639 31.82 -19.94 1.91
N ALA A 640 31.48 -18.65 2.05
CA ALA A 640 30.53 -17.97 1.19
C ALA A 640 30.98 -17.98 -0.27
N LEU A 641 32.26 -17.72 -0.55
CA LEU A 641 32.82 -17.79 -1.90
C LEU A 641 32.65 -19.18 -2.52
N LEU A 642 32.99 -20.24 -1.78
CA LEU A 642 32.80 -21.62 -2.26
C LEU A 642 31.31 -21.94 -2.52
N LEU A 643 30.41 -21.47 -1.67
CA LEU A 643 28.97 -21.65 -1.85
C LEU A 643 28.47 -20.94 -3.11
N TYR A 644 28.80 -19.67 -3.31
CA TYR A 644 28.36 -18.93 -4.50
C TYR A 644 28.96 -19.49 -5.80
N LEU A 645 30.22 -19.94 -5.77
CA LEU A 645 30.82 -20.65 -6.91
C LEU A 645 30.08 -21.97 -7.19
N SER A 646 29.67 -22.70 -6.16
CA SER A 646 28.89 -23.92 -6.35
C SER A 646 27.53 -23.65 -7.01
N ILE A 647 26.86 -22.55 -6.64
CA ILE A 647 25.58 -22.12 -7.24
C ILE A 647 25.75 -21.84 -8.74
N LEU A 648 26.85 -21.21 -9.16
CA LEU A 648 27.14 -20.94 -10.58
C LEU A 648 27.32 -22.22 -11.41
N THR A 649 27.70 -23.34 -10.77
CA THR A 649 27.87 -24.64 -11.44
C THR A 649 26.59 -25.50 -11.47
N MET A 650 25.48 -25.00 -10.93
CA MET A 650 24.20 -25.73 -10.92
C MET A 650 23.58 -25.87 -12.31
N ARG A 651 22.73 -26.89 -12.49
CA ARG A 651 22.05 -27.18 -13.77
C ARG A 651 20.82 -26.30 -14.03
N PHE A 652 20.31 -25.62 -12.99
CA PHE A 652 19.12 -24.76 -13.04
C PHE A 652 17.89 -25.43 -13.66
N SER A 653 17.71 -26.73 -13.40
CA SER A 653 16.45 -27.42 -13.76
C SER A 653 15.32 -26.98 -12.83
N GLU A 654 14.07 -27.12 -13.25
CA GLU A 654 12.88 -26.77 -12.45
C GLU A 654 12.96 -27.28 -11.00
N ARG A 655 13.39 -28.53 -10.81
CA ARG A 655 13.47 -29.14 -9.48
C ARG A 655 14.63 -28.61 -8.65
N ASP A 656 15.67 -28.05 -9.27
CA ASP A 656 16.81 -27.50 -8.53
C ASP A 656 16.39 -26.28 -7.70
N PHE A 657 15.39 -25.52 -8.14
CA PHE A 657 14.79 -24.41 -7.39
C PHE A 657 14.05 -24.86 -6.12
N LEU A 658 13.63 -26.13 -6.02
CA LEU A 658 13.11 -26.71 -4.77
C LEU A 658 14.25 -27.01 -3.77
N PHE A 659 15.42 -27.42 -4.25
CA PHE A 659 16.55 -27.83 -3.41
C PHE A 659 17.36 -26.67 -2.83
N THR A 660 17.24 -25.46 -3.38
CA THR A 660 17.84 -24.24 -2.81
C THR A 660 17.45 -24.05 -1.33
N LYS A 661 16.31 -24.61 -0.91
CA LYS A 661 15.86 -24.71 0.49
C LYS A 661 16.88 -25.32 1.47
N LYS A 662 17.80 -26.17 1.01
CA LYS A 662 18.86 -26.76 1.85
C LYS A 662 20.14 -25.93 1.91
N VAL A 663 20.35 -25.03 0.95
CA VAL A 663 21.46 -24.07 0.95
C VAL A 663 21.06 -22.78 1.67
N ASP A 664 19.77 -22.44 1.64
CA ASP A 664 19.14 -21.34 2.40
C ASP A 664 19.05 -21.56 3.92
N PHE A 665 19.61 -22.66 4.45
CA PHE A 665 19.82 -22.81 5.89
C PHE A 665 20.80 -21.74 6.45
N TRP A 666 21.41 -20.93 5.58
CA TRP A 666 22.32 -19.83 5.90
C TRP A 666 21.90 -18.46 5.37
N SER A 667 20.74 -18.34 4.71
CA SER A 667 20.17 -17.06 4.23
C SER A 667 18.75 -16.92 4.79
N PHE A 668 18.59 -16.03 5.77
CA PHE A 668 17.29 -15.61 6.30
C PHE A 668 16.43 -15.02 5.16
N ASP A 669 15.42 -15.76 4.69
CA ASP A 669 14.00 -15.38 4.79
C ASP A 669 13.03 -16.36 4.08
N VAL A 670 11.92 -16.67 4.80
CA VAL A 670 10.61 -17.24 4.38
C VAL A 670 10.51 -18.72 3.93
N ILE A 671 9.99 -19.60 4.81
CA ILE A 671 8.71 -20.35 4.69
C ILE A 671 8.56 -21.29 5.92
N PRO A 672 7.36 -21.39 6.51
CA PRO A 672 7.10 -22.09 7.77
C PRO A 672 7.20 -23.61 7.61
N LEU A 673 7.94 -24.27 8.48
CA LEU A 673 7.82 -25.71 8.72
C LEU A 673 7.16 -25.92 10.07
N HIS A 674 5.88 -26.27 10.00
CA HIS A 674 5.22 -27.10 11.00
C HIS A 674 6.10 -28.33 11.23
N ASN A 675 6.40 -28.62 12.51
CA ASN A 675 7.14 -29.77 13.02
C ASN A 675 8.69 -29.66 13.02
N CYS A 676 9.22 -28.89 13.97
CA CYS A 676 10.47 -29.24 14.65
C CYS A 676 10.22 -29.26 16.16
N TYR A 677 9.64 -30.37 16.64
CA TYR A 677 9.92 -30.84 17.99
C TYR A 677 11.30 -31.50 17.93
N ASP A 678 12.37 -30.74 18.18
CA ASP A 678 13.58 -31.29 18.78
C ASP A 678 14.42 -30.16 19.37
N GLY A 679 14.56 -30.20 20.70
CA GLY A 679 15.22 -29.19 21.51
C GLY A 679 16.73 -29.22 21.35
N SER A 680 17.25 -28.49 20.37
CA SER A 680 18.67 -28.11 20.36
C SER A 680 18.81 -26.60 20.45
N LEU A 681 19.44 -26.17 21.55
CA LEU A 681 19.65 -24.78 21.98
C LEU A 681 20.51 -23.94 21.02
N TRP A 682 20.97 -24.51 19.91
CA TRP A 682 21.92 -23.89 18.97
C TRP A 682 21.24 -23.08 17.86
N CYS A 683 19.93 -23.21 17.65
CA CYS A 683 19.18 -22.44 16.65
C CYS A 683 18.87 -20.98 17.05
N ASN A 684 19.08 -20.60 18.32
CA ASN A 684 18.56 -19.33 18.86
C ASN A 684 19.59 -18.19 18.99
N LEU A 685 20.84 -18.36 18.54
CA LEU A 685 21.94 -17.40 18.83
C LEU A 685 22.61 -16.76 17.60
N VAL A 686 22.22 -17.14 16.39
CA VAL A 686 22.82 -16.63 15.14
C VAL A 686 22.14 -15.39 14.50
N PRO A 687 20.92 -14.93 14.83
CA PRO A 687 20.29 -13.83 14.07
C PRO A 687 20.87 -12.40 14.25
N CYS A 688 22.03 -12.19 14.89
CA CYS A 688 22.45 -10.84 15.32
C CYS A 688 23.83 -10.33 14.88
N ILE A 689 24.59 -11.00 13.99
CA ILE A 689 25.94 -10.51 13.60
C ILE A 689 26.21 -10.50 12.08
N LEU A 690 25.18 -10.39 11.25
CA LEU A 690 25.32 -9.96 9.85
C LEU A 690 24.23 -8.93 9.57
#